data_AF-A0AAN3A9K0-F1
#
_entry.id   AF-A0AAN3A9K0-F1
#
_cell.length_a   1.000
_cell.length_b   1.000
_cell.length_c   1.000
_cell.angle_alpha   90.00
_cell.angle_beta   90.00
_cell.angle_gamma   90.00
#
_symmetry.space_group_name_H-M   'P 1'
#
loop_
_entity.id
_entity.type
_entity.pdbx_description
1 polymer ?
#
loop_
_entity_poly.entity_id
_entity_poly.type
_entity_poly.pdbx_seq_one_letter_code
_entity_poly.pdbx_strand_id
1 'polypeptide(L)'
;MKKVWSMFMLLAVCLVACTNIDDLEDDVDALKKRVTALETQVRDINSNTEALRELYNEGTFITNIEEKSDSYTLTLSNGKTVNLYMKNDNNLLCPIIGIDSEGYWTVLYNKNETPERLTVNGQPVKANGESGKTPTFNVDSEGYWQVSYDGGKNYSYIYKEGTNDKVSATGDGSAPTEDKNFKSVTVENNELVLVLAGEDAPTIRIPIVRDFECSFAAEDLKQVQEFSAGEVKEFTMTVRGVENTMITAPEGWSAKFSKEAGKENVLVVTAPASSAKMMTRATADNSTDIAVLATSGKYAMIAKIQVSIKNRTDYKADFDNGKDITIGGITINNQIYSDADIQILDATDADVALDTYFSATMSKPVILFLTGTAHNFTTAGVKSISNDVIIIGQYDDEQVTLRPANCWKSCKGKLLFKNIKIDLSDLNGGSNAGYFINNAGITNSGDFTDICFDNCLIANVLKPIYYDAAQKGYFGINNISVQDTRIEVNAIKIALINIYKGFNLGDYKTFNFKNNIVYSQTPQEGVQILNWAAGNTPQSDGVLSAEILNNTFVNMVGSNIFFRYQKGTSLTISKNIFDVSPEAEFGSYYYSFLESCTPQIDVTDNIVYGLTKNWNYYHTGSQVKEPASSNNITKHATAPITQYDYVNGIFTLASDVAGYGATIE
;
A
#
# COMPACT_ATOMS: atom_id res chain seq x y z
N MET A 1 -0.54 35.85 32.88
CA MET A 1 -1.42 36.08 34.05
C MET A 1 -2.24 37.36 33.90
N LYS A 2 -3.28 37.35 33.08
CA LYS A 2 -4.44 38.29 33.18
C LYS A 2 -5.78 37.58 32.91
N LYS A 3 -5.74 36.24 32.73
CA LYS A 3 -6.90 35.32 32.77
C LYS A 3 -7.57 35.23 34.15
N VAL A 4 -7.06 35.94 35.16
CA VAL A 4 -7.58 35.90 36.54
C VAL A 4 -8.33 37.18 36.93
N TRP A 5 -8.28 38.24 36.10
CA TRP A 5 -8.99 39.50 36.41
C TRP A 5 -10.33 39.66 35.68
N SER A 6 -10.51 39.03 34.52
CA SER A 6 -11.82 38.95 33.86
C SER A 6 -12.79 38.02 34.61
N MET A 7 -12.28 37.18 35.50
CA MET A 7 -13.05 36.21 36.30
C MET A 7 -13.58 36.81 37.60
N PHE A 8 -13.06 37.98 38.03
CA PHE A 8 -13.53 38.69 39.23
C PHE A 8 -14.53 39.82 38.92
N MET A 9 -14.57 40.35 37.70
CA MET A 9 -15.67 41.24 37.26
C MET A 9 -16.96 40.48 36.95
N LEU A 10 -16.87 39.17 36.69
CA LEU A 10 -18.05 38.28 36.59
C LEU A 10 -18.66 37.96 37.96
N LEU A 11 -17.94 38.18 39.07
CA LEU A 11 -18.39 37.80 40.42
C LEU A 11 -19.01 38.96 41.23
N ALA A 12 -18.87 40.21 40.77
CA ALA A 12 -19.39 41.40 41.46
C ALA A 12 -20.73 41.93 40.88
N VAL A 13 -21.17 41.43 39.72
CA VAL A 13 -22.54 41.63 39.20
C VAL A 13 -23.50 40.55 39.73
N CYS A 14 -22.98 39.50 40.39
CA CYS A 14 -23.75 38.42 41.00
C CYS A 14 -24.43 38.76 42.33
N LEU A 15 -24.45 40.03 42.77
CA LEU A 15 -25.08 40.44 44.03
C LEU A 15 -26.20 41.50 43.87
N VAL A 16 -26.59 41.83 42.64
CA VAL A 16 -27.87 42.51 42.31
C VAL A 16 -28.68 41.73 41.25
N ALA A 17 -28.14 40.63 40.70
CA ALA A 17 -28.80 39.79 39.72
C ALA A 17 -29.47 38.57 40.37
N CYS A 18 -30.63 38.77 40.99
CA CYS A 18 -31.54 37.68 41.40
C CYS A 18 -32.95 37.86 40.83
N THR A 19 -33.09 38.49 39.66
CA THR A 19 -34.35 38.57 38.91
C THR A 19 -34.09 38.78 37.41
N ASN A 20 -33.27 37.94 36.73
CA ASN A 20 -33.27 37.75 35.25
C ASN A 20 -32.11 36.88 34.73
N ILE A 21 -31.69 35.84 35.47
CA ILE A 21 -30.78 34.84 34.88
C ILE A 21 -31.57 33.91 33.95
N ASP A 22 -32.81 33.59 34.32
CA ASP A 22 -33.72 32.75 33.53
C ASP A 22 -34.04 33.40 32.16
N ASP A 23 -34.37 34.70 32.12
CA ASP A 23 -34.61 35.43 30.87
C ASP A 23 -33.40 35.44 29.92
N LEU A 24 -32.17 35.47 30.46
CA LEU A 24 -30.94 35.42 29.67
C LEU A 24 -30.66 34.01 29.13
N GLU A 25 -31.00 32.97 29.89
CA GLU A 25 -30.90 31.59 29.45
C GLU A 25 -31.89 31.30 28.31
N ASP A 26 -33.14 31.77 28.43
CA ASP A 26 -34.17 31.68 27.40
C ASP A 26 -33.77 32.40 26.09
N ASP A 27 -33.20 33.62 26.20
CA ASP A 27 -32.71 34.38 25.05
C ASP A 27 -31.53 33.69 24.34
N VAL A 28 -30.60 33.11 25.11
CA VAL A 28 -29.46 32.36 24.57
C VAL A 28 -29.94 31.09 23.86
N ASP A 29 -30.91 30.37 24.44
CA ASP A 29 -31.49 29.18 23.82
C ASP A 29 -32.29 29.53 22.55
N ALA A 30 -33.01 30.65 22.55
CA ALA A 30 -33.69 31.16 21.37
C ALA A 30 -32.69 31.53 20.25
N LEU A 31 -31.59 32.21 20.59
CA LEU A 31 -30.51 32.52 19.66
C LEU A 31 -29.84 31.25 19.11
N LYS A 32 -29.56 30.28 19.96
CA LYS A 32 -28.97 28.99 19.56
C LYS A 32 -29.86 28.25 18.57
N LYS A 33 -31.19 28.20 18.83
CA LYS A 33 -32.16 27.62 17.89
C LYS A 33 -32.15 28.33 16.53
N ARG A 34 -32.10 29.67 16.53
CA ARG A 34 -32.07 30.47 15.29
C ARG A 34 -30.76 30.29 14.51
N VAL A 35 -29.63 30.21 15.19
CA VAL A 35 -28.33 29.93 14.57
C VAL A 35 -28.34 28.54 13.93
N THR A 36 -28.80 27.52 14.65
CA THR A 36 -28.92 26.16 14.10
C THR A 36 -29.88 26.10 12.90
N ALA A 37 -30.98 26.84 12.93
CA ALA A 37 -31.90 26.95 11.79
C ALA A 37 -31.23 27.62 10.58
N LEU A 38 -30.50 28.72 10.78
CA LEU A 38 -29.78 29.43 9.72
C LEU A 38 -28.69 28.55 9.10
N GLU A 39 -27.89 27.84 9.91
CA GLU A 39 -26.87 26.90 9.44
C GLU A 39 -27.49 25.78 8.59
N THR A 40 -28.63 25.24 9.04
CA THR A 40 -29.38 24.20 8.31
C THR A 40 -29.87 24.73 6.97
N GLN A 41 -30.42 25.94 6.96
CA GLN A 41 -30.97 26.56 5.75
C GLN A 41 -29.89 26.92 4.72
N VAL A 42 -28.75 27.44 5.17
CA VAL A 42 -27.59 27.70 4.30
C VAL A 42 -27.13 26.40 3.65
N ARG A 43 -27.07 25.30 4.41
CA ARG A 43 -26.75 23.97 3.87
C ARG A 43 -27.80 23.51 2.84
N ASP A 44 -29.09 23.68 3.12
CA ASP A 44 -30.18 23.23 2.25
C ASP A 44 -30.24 23.98 0.93
N ILE A 45 -30.11 25.32 0.96
CA ILE A 45 -30.06 26.13 -0.26
C ILE A 45 -28.86 25.74 -1.13
N ASN A 46 -27.69 25.57 -0.52
CA ASN A 46 -26.49 25.17 -1.25
C ASN A 46 -26.56 23.73 -1.79
N SER A 47 -27.27 22.83 -1.10
CA SER A 47 -27.54 21.49 -1.64
C SER A 47 -28.52 21.55 -2.81
N ASN A 48 -29.55 22.39 -2.71
CA ASN A 48 -30.53 22.58 -3.77
C ASN A 48 -29.93 23.25 -5.01
N THR A 49 -28.99 24.19 -4.88
CA THR A 49 -28.27 24.75 -6.04
C THR A 49 -27.48 23.67 -6.76
N GLU A 50 -26.75 22.81 -6.02
CA GLU A 50 -26.03 21.70 -6.65
C GLU A 50 -26.98 20.69 -7.31
N ALA A 51 -28.08 20.33 -6.65
CA ALA A 51 -29.06 19.41 -7.22
C ALA A 51 -29.70 19.97 -8.50
N LEU A 52 -30.15 21.23 -8.50
CA LEU A 52 -30.70 21.89 -9.69
C LEU A 52 -29.68 21.97 -10.83
N ARG A 53 -28.41 22.27 -10.51
CA ARG A 53 -27.32 22.34 -11.48
C ARG A 53 -27.13 21.01 -12.22
N GLU A 54 -27.16 19.91 -11.49
CA GLU A 54 -26.97 18.56 -12.03
C GLU A 54 -28.20 18.07 -12.80
N LEU A 55 -29.40 18.32 -12.27
CA LEU A 55 -30.67 17.94 -12.91
C LEU A 55 -30.93 18.70 -14.21
N TYR A 56 -30.39 19.92 -14.34
CA TYR A 56 -30.52 20.74 -15.55
C TYR A 56 -29.53 20.37 -16.66
N ASN A 57 -28.54 19.51 -16.41
CA ASN A 57 -27.62 19.07 -17.46
C ASN A 57 -28.36 18.19 -18.48
N GLU A 58 -28.20 18.51 -19.76
CA GLU A 58 -28.82 17.74 -20.86
C GLU A 58 -28.34 16.27 -20.81
N GLY A 59 -29.29 15.34 -20.93
CA GLY A 59 -29.00 13.90 -20.88
C GLY A 59 -28.92 13.30 -19.47
N THR A 60 -29.03 14.10 -18.41
CA THR A 60 -29.17 13.59 -17.03
C THR A 60 -30.48 12.80 -16.89
N PHE A 61 -30.39 11.63 -16.25
CA PHE A 61 -31.54 10.87 -15.79
C PHE A 61 -31.25 10.29 -14.40
N ILE A 62 -32.28 9.84 -13.72
CA ILE A 62 -32.22 9.34 -12.35
C ILE A 62 -32.26 7.82 -12.35
N THR A 63 -31.32 7.18 -11.68
CA THR A 63 -31.27 5.72 -11.51
C THR A 63 -31.92 5.27 -10.20
N ASN A 64 -31.89 6.11 -9.16
CA ASN A 64 -32.52 5.82 -7.88
C ASN A 64 -33.13 7.08 -7.24
N ILE A 65 -34.26 6.89 -6.53
CA ILE A 65 -34.94 7.92 -5.73
C ILE A 65 -35.24 7.34 -4.36
N GLU A 66 -34.73 7.99 -3.33
CA GLU A 66 -35.11 7.75 -1.95
C GLU A 66 -35.87 8.97 -1.42
N GLU A 67 -37.16 8.78 -1.15
CA GLU A 67 -38.01 9.80 -0.51
C GLU A 67 -37.83 9.76 1.01
N LYS A 68 -37.63 10.93 1.61
CA LYS A 68 -37.55 11.17 3.05
C LYS A 68 -38.63 12.18 3.46
N SER A 69 -38.81 12.40 4.77
CA SER A 69 -39.88 13.27 5.29
C SER A 69 -39.90 14.68 4.69
N ASP A 70 -38.73 15.26 4.45
CA ASP A 70 -38.56 16.64 4.01
C ASP A 70 -37.56 16.80 2.86
N SER A 71 -37.13 15.69 2.26
CA SER A 71 -36.15 15.70 1.17
C SER A 71 -36.22 14.47 0.27
N TYR A 72 -35.57 14.58 -0.88
CA TYR A 72 -35.27 13.46 -1.77
C TYR A 72 -33.77 13.29 -1.90
N THR A 73 -33.29 12.04 -1.85
CA THR A 73 -31.94 11.68 -2.26
C THR A 73 -32.02 11.03 -3.63
N LEU A 74 -31.35 11.62 -4.62
CA LEU A 74 -31.40 11.20 -6.02
C LEU A 74 -30.02 10.69 -6.46
N THR A 75 -29.98 9.52 -7.08
CA THR A 75 -28.78 9.02 -7.78
C THR A 75 -28.92 9.26 -9.27
N LEU A 76 -27.95 9.96 -9.86
CA LEU A 76 -27.96 10.39 -11.25
C LEU A 76 -27.16 9.44 -12.15
N SER A 77 -27.38 9.54 -13.46
CA SER A 77 -26.70 8.76 -14.50
C SER A 77 -25.18 8.91 -14.54
N ASN A 78 -24.63 9.98 -13.96
CA ASN A 78 -23.18 10.20 -13.81
C ASN A 78 -22.61 9.62 -12.50
N GLY A 79 -23.42 8.88 -11.73
CA GLY A 79 -23.05 8.29 -10.43
C GLY A 79 -23.09 9.26 -9.25
N LYS A 80 -23.32 10.58 -9.46
CA LYS A 80 -23.48 11.53 -8.35
C LYS A 80 -24.78 11.26 -7.60
N THR A 81 -24.71 11.49 -6.29
CA THR A 81 -25.90 11.54 -5.42
C THR A 81 -26.13 12.98 -4.98
N VAL A 82 -27.33 13.52 -5.23
CA VAL A 82 -27.73 14.88 -4.85
C VAL A 82 -28.94 14.84 -3.93
N ASN A 83 -29.08 15.85 -3.07
CA ASN A 83 -30.22 15.98 -2.16
C ASN A 83 -31.06 17.21 -2.50
N LEU A 84 -32.37 17.01 -2.62
CA LEU A 84 -33.37 18.06 -2.78
C LEU A 84 -34.14 18.25 -1.48
N TYR A 85 -34.05 19.43 -0.87
CA TYR A 85 -34.73 19.78 0.38
C TYR A 85 -35.98 20.60 0.10
N MET A 86 -37.12 20.13 0.61
CA MET A 86 -38.45 20.60 0.22
C MET A 86 -38.95 21.79 1.04
N LYS A 87 -38.52 21.89 2.30
CA LYS A 87 -39.03 22.84 3.29
C LYS A 87 -37.94 23.77 3.79
N ASN A 88 -38.34 24.95 4.22
CA ASN A 88 -37.50 25.92 4.91
C ASN A 88 -37.95 26.06 6.37
N ASP A 89 -37.09 26.61 7.22
CA ASP A 89 -37.49 26.96 8.58
C ASP A 89 -38.50 28.12 8.56
N ASN A 90 -39.68 27.91 9.14
CA ASN A 90 -40.76 28.88 9.16
C ASN A 90 -40.46 30.16 9.97
N ASN A 91 -39.31 30.26 10.65
CA ASN A 91 -38.88 31.48 11.36
C ASN A 91 -37.87 32.32 10.57
N LEU A 92 -37.45 31.87 9.39
CA LEU A 92 -36.45 32.53 8.55
C LEU A 92 -37.09 33.03 7.25
N LEU A 93 -36.43 34.02 6.64
CA LEU A 93 -36.74 34.46 5.28
C LEU A 93 -35.68 33.90 4.35
N CYS A 94 -36.05 32.89 3.56
CA CYS A 94 -35.12 32.11 2.76
C CYS A 94 -35.25 32.46 1.28
N PRO A 95 -34.16 32.80 0.57
CA PRO A 95 -34.22 32.96 -0.88
C PRO A 95 -34.49 31.60 -1.52
N ILE A 96 -35.46 31.56 -2.42
CA ILE A 96 -35.77 30.37 -3.22
C ILE A 96 -35.03 30.48 -4.54
N ILE A 97 -34.27 29.45 -4.87
CA ILE A 97 -33.43 29.40 -6.05
C ILE A 97 -34.08 28.58 -7.16
N GLY A 98 -33.83 28.97 -8.40
CA GLY A 98 -34.34 28.29 -9.58
C GLY A 98 -33.43 28.43 -10.79
N ILE A 99 -33.85 27.83 -11.91
CA ILE A 99 -33.24 28.01 -13.22
C ILE A 99 -34.38 28.32 -14.19
N ASP A 100 -34.28 29.42 -14.93
CA ASP A 100 -35.29 29.79 -15.93
C ASP A 100 -35.21 28.94 -17.21
N SER A 101 -36.17 29.12 -18.13
CA SER A 101 -36.21 28.36 -19.38
C SER A 101 -35.04 28.64 -20.34
N GLU A 102 -34.27 29.70 -20.10
CA GLU A 102 -33.07 30.03 -20.87
C GLU A 102 -31.78 29.51 -20.20
N GLY A 103 -31.89 28.86 -19.05
CA GLY A 103 -30.77 28.28 -18.32
C GLY A 103 -30.01 29.26 -17.44
N TYR A 104 -30.63 30.36 -16.99
CA TYR A 104 -30.03 31.29 -16.04
C TYR A 104 -30.51 31.02 -14.61
N TRP A 105 -29.62 31.20 -13.64
CA TRP A 105 -29.99 31.13 -12.24
C TRP A 105 -30.97 32.24 -11.88
N THR A 106 -32.02 31.87 -11.17
CA THR A 106 -33.01 32.78 -10.64
C THR A 106 -33.09 32.70 -9.11
N VAL A 107 -33.54 33.78 -8.52
CA VAL A 107 -33.79 33.93 -7.09
C VAL A 107 -35.13 34.60 -6.86
N LEU A 108 -35.86 34.12 -5.86
CA LEU A 108 -37.15 34.61 -5.45
C LEU A 108 -37.14 34.86 -3.94
N TYR A 109 -37.44 36.10 -3.54
CA TYR A 109 -37.48 36.49 -2.12
C TYR A 109 -38.90 36.49 -1.55
N ASN A 110 -39.92 36.60 -2.41
CA ASN A 110 -41.33 36.56 -2.06
C ASN A 110 -42.08 35.64 -3.04
N LYS A 111 -42.84 34.67 -2.52
CA LYS A 111 -43.45 33.60 -3.33
C LYS A 111 -44.50 34.06 -4.34
N ASN A 112 -45.06 35.25 -4.16
CA ASN A 112 -46.10 35.82 -5.03
C ASN A 112 -45.54 36.72 -6.12
N GLU A 113 -44.23 36.68 -6.37
CA GLU A 113 -43.54 37.46 -7.38
C GLU A 113 -42.94 36.56 -8.47
N THR A 114 -42.52 37.18 -9.57
CA THR A 114 -41.78 36.52 -10.65
C THR A 114 -40.31 36.34 -10.23
N PRO A 115 -39.69 35.16 -10.40
CA PRO A 115 -38.28 34.96 -10.09
C PRO A 115 -37.36 35.88 -10.91
N GLU A 116 -36.37 36.49 -10.26
CA GLU A 116 -35.40 37.38 -10.89
C GLU A 116 -34.10 36.67 -11.22
N ARG A 117 -33.40 37.08 -12.28
CA ARG A 117 -32.09 36.52 -12.62
C ARG A 117 -31.00 37.01 -11.68
N LEU A 118 -30.19 36.09 -11.18
CA LEU A 118 -28.94 36.44 -10.50
C LEU A 118 -27.97 37.09 -11.49
N THR A 119 -27.29 38.16 -11.07
CA THR A 119 -26.32 38.87 -11.90
C THR A 119 -24.94 39.00 -11.23
N VAL A 120 -23.90 39.02 -12.06
CA VAL A 120 -22.53 39.40 -11.67
C VAL A 120 -22.09 40.52 -12.59
N ASN A 121 -21.71 41.68 -12.03
CA ASN A 121 -21.38 42.88 -12.80
C ASN A 121 -22.48 43.29 -13.80
N GLY A 122 -23.76 43.12 -13.41
CA GLY A 122 -24.92 43.43 -14.25
C GLY A 122 -25.20 42.43 -15.38
N GLN A 123 -24.49 41.30 -15.44
CA GLN A 123 -24.74 40.23 -16.42
C GLN A 123 -25.38 39.01 -15.77
N PRO A 124 -26.44 38.42 -16.35
CA PRO A 124 -27.05 37.20 -15.85
C PRO A 124 -26.09 36.02 -15.71
N VAL A 125 -26.27 35.20 -14.68
CA VAL A 125 -25.42 34.04 -14.41
C VAL A 125 -26.05 32.78 -15.00
N LYS A 126 -25.35 32.13 -15.93
CA LYS A 126 -25.78 30.84 -16.49
C LYS A 126 -25.63 29.71 -15.48
N ALA A 127 -26.59 28.79 -15.50
CA ALA A 127 -26.48 27.52 -14.80
C ALA A 127 -25.41 26.66 -15.45
N ASN A 128 -25.43 26.43 -16.77
CA ASN A 128 -24.56 25.48 -17.48
C ASN A 128 -23.65 26.09 -18.57
N GLY A 129 -22.83 25.24 -19.20
CA GLY A 129 -21.83 25.61 -20.22
C GLY A 129 -20.51 26.16 -19.67
N GLU A 130 -19.58 26.54 -20.55
CA GLU A 130 -18.24 27.07 -20.21
C GLU A 130 -18.28 28.33 -19.32
N SER A 131 -19.37 29.10 -19.38
CA SER A 131 -19.60 30.30 -18.54
C SER A 131 -20.48 30.05 -17.32
N GLY A 132 -20.91 28.79 -17.09
CA GLY A 132 -21.79 28.43 -15.99
C GLY A 132 -21.10 28.56 -14.63
N LYS A 133 -21.79 29.16 -13.65
CA LYS A 133 -21.30 29.28 -12.27
C LYS A 133 -22.38 28.85 -11.31
N THR A 134 -22.07 27.95 -10.38
CA THR A 134 -23.02 27.54 -9.33
C THR A 134 -22.93 28.53 -8.15
N PRO A 135 -24.02 29.23 -7.78
CA PRO A 135 -24.00 30.18 -6.67
C PRO A 135 -23.90 29.46 -5.33
N THR A 136 -23.16 30.07 -4.39
CA THR A 136 -23.03 29.61 -3.00
C THR A 136 -23.54 30.69 -2.07
N PHE A 137 -24.53 30.36 -1.25
CA PHE A 137 -25.19 31.27 -0.33
C PHE A 137 -24.59 31.17 1.07
N ASN A 138 -24.57 32.29 1.78
CA ASN A 138 -24.19 32.39 3.17
C ASN A 138 -25.00 33.50 3.87
N VAL A 139 -24.96 33.54 5.20
CA VAL A 139 -25.51 34.64 6.01
C VAL A 139 -24.35 35.29 6.78
N ASP A 140 -24.27 36.61 6.77
CA ASP A 140 -23.24 37.35 7.49
C ASP A 140 -23.51 37.40 9.02
N SER A 141 -22.57 37.98 9.78
CA SER A 141 -22.72 38.12 11.23
C SER A 141 -23.85 39.07 11.65
N GLU A 142 -24.36 39.89 10.74
CA GLU A 142 -25.47 40.82 10.98
C GLU A 142 -26.84 40.22 10.59
N GLY A 143 -26.86 38.98 10.06
CA GLY A 143 -28.08 38.29 9.68
C GLY A 143 -28.58 38.61 8.27
N TYR A 144 -27.71 39.01 7.35
CA TYR A 144 -28.05 39.30 5.95
C TYR A 144 -27.50 38.26 4.98
N TRP A 145 -28.30 37.95 3.96
CA TRP A 145 -27.92 37.01 2.91
C TRP A 145 -26.81 37.57 2.00
N GLN A 146 -25.89 36.67 1.66
CA GLN A 146 -24.80 36.89 0.73
C GLN A 146 -24.72 35.74 -0.27
N VAL A 147 -24.24 36.03 -1.47
CA VAL A 147 -24.01 35.06 -2.54
C VAL A 147 -22.58 35.17 -3.07
N SER A 148 -21.99 34.02 -3.37
CA SER A 148 -20.69 33.85 -4.01
C SER A 148 -20.85 33.11 -5.34
N TYR A 149 -19.97 33.43 -6.29
CA TYR A 149 -19.90 32.78 -7.61
C TYR A 149 -18.51 32.22 -7.90
N ASP A 150 -17.66 32.13 -6.89
CA ASP A 150 -16.26 31.68 -6.99
C ASP A 150 -15.92 30.58 -5.97
N GLY A 151 -16.93 29.81 -5.58
CA GLY A 151 -16.81 28.70 -4.64
C GLY A 151 -16.67 29.16 -3.18
N GLY A 152 -17.32 30.27 -2.82
CA GLY A 152 -17.33 30.79 -1.45
C GLY A 152 -16.09 31.62 -1.08
N LYS A 153 -15.28 32.07 -2.04
CA LYS A 153 -14.08 32.87 -1.75
C LYS A 153 -14.42 34.33 -1.52
N ASN A 154 -15.31 34.88 -2.34
CA ASN A 154 -15.82 36.24 -2.22
C ASN A 154 -17.34 36.24 -2.21
N TYR A 155 -17.91 37.03 -1.31
CA TYR A 155 -19.35 37.15 -1.10
C TYR A 155 -19.81 38.57 -1.42
N SER A 156 -20.95 38.66 -2.12
CA SER A 156 -21.66 39.92 -2.37
C SER A 156 -23.01 39.87 -1.66
N TYR A 157 -23.45 41.00 -1.11
CA TYR A 157 -24.76 41.09 -0.49
C TYR A 157 -25.87 40.92 -1.51
N ILE A 158 -26.96 40.34 -1.04
CA ILE A 158 -28.21 40.29 -1.76
C ILE A 158 -29.06 41.49 -1.38
N TYR A 159 -29.61 42.18 -2.37
CA TYR A 159 -30.41 43.39 -2.20
C TYR A 159 -31.85 43.19 -2.65
N LYS A 160 -32.80 43.87 -2.01
CA LYS A 160 -34.21 43.91 -2.48
C LYS A 160 -34.30 44.72 -3.77
N GLU A 161 -35.15 44.29 -4.69
CA GLU A 161 -35.29 44.90 -6.02
C GLU A 161 -35.49 46.42 -5.95
N GLY A 162 -34.74 47.17 -6.78
CA GLY A 162 -34.86 48.63 -6.88
C GLY A 162 -34.39 49.41 -5.65
N THR A 163 -33.80 48.76 -4.66
CA THR A 163 -33.32 49.39 -3.41
C THR A 163 -31.86 49.06 -3.11
N ASN A 164 -31.29 49.73 -2.11
CA ASN A 164 -30.00 49.39 -1.51
C ASN A 164 -30.16 48.62 -0.19
N ASP A 165 -31.34 48.06 0.07
CA ASP A 165 -31.64 47.35 1.31
C ASP A 165 -31.19 45.90 1.21
N LYS A 166 -30.32 45.47 2.15
CA LYS A 166 -29.87 44.07 2.26
C LYS A 166 -31.04 43.15 2.61
N VAL A 167 -31.08 41.95 2.03
CA VAL A 167 -32.08 40.92 2.37
C VAL A 167 -31.73 40.28 3.71
N SER A 168 -32.59 40.48 4.72
CA SER A 168 -32.42 39.86 6.05
C SER A 168 -32.81 38.39 6.02
N ALA A 169 -32.04 37.54 6.69
CA ALA A 169 -32.32 36.13 6.88
C ALA A 169 -33.27 35.87 8.05
N THR A 170 -33.42 36.84 8.94
CA THR A 170 -34.30 36.74 10.11
C THR A 170 -35.56 37.53 9.87
N GLY A 171 -36.71 36.86 9.78
CA GLY A 171 -37.99 37.55 9.62
C GLY A 171 -38.22 38.51 10.79
N ASP A 172 -38.62 39.74 10.50
CA ASP A 172 -39.09 40.75 11.46
C ASP A 172 -40.48 40.41 12.05
N GLY A 173 -40.79 39.11 12.19
CA GLY A 173 -42.12 38.58 12.50
C GLY A 173 -43.00 38.30 11.28
N SER A 174 -42.47 38.45 10.06
CA SER A 174 -43.18 38.27 8.78
C SER A 174 -42.92 36.93 8.06
N ALA A 175 -42.28 35.96 8.72
CA ALA A 175 -41.96 34.68 8.10
C ALA A 175 -43.25 33.91 7.70
N PRO A 176 -43.33 33.34 6.48
CA PRO A 176 -44.53 32.65 6.01
C PRO A 176 -44.84 31.40 6.84
N THR A 177 -46.13 31.13 7.10
CA THR A 177 -46.58 29.93 7.84
C THR A 177 -46.26 28.59 7.15
N GLU A 178 -45.98 28.59 5.85
CA GLU A 178 -45.37 27.46 5.12
C GLU A 178 -44.34 28.00 4.12
N ASP A 179 -43.05 27.83 4.43
CA ASP A 179 -41.97 28.11 3.49
C ASP A 179 -41.41 26.82 2.83
N LYS A 180 -41.41 26.80 1.50
CA LYS A 180 -41.19 25.60 0.66
C LYS A 180 -40.33 26.04 -0.51
N ASN A 181 -39.24 25.31 -0.76
CA ASN A 181 -38.31 25.60 -1.85
C ASN A 181 -38.89 25.33 -3.24
N PHE A 182 -39.92 24.49 -3.32
CA PHE A 182 -40.55 24.09 -4.57
C PHE A 182 -42.06 24.10 -4.42
N LYS A 183 -42.77 24.40 -5.52
CA LYS A 183 -44.23 24.35 -5.55
C LYS A 183 -44.74 22.91 -5.44
N SER A 184 -44.07 21.98 -6.12
CA SER A 184 -44.29 20.54 -5.97
C SER A 184 -43.09 19.74 -6.47
N VAL A 185 -42.87 18.58 -5.86
CA VAL A 185 -41.97 17.53 -6.35
C VAL A 185 -42.75 16.23 -6.35
N THR A 186 -42.99 15.66 -7.53
CA THR A 186 -43.75 14.42 -7.69
C THR A 186 -43.03 13.46 -8.62
N VAL A 187 -43.30 12.16 -8.44
CA VAL A 187 -42.86 11.11 -9.36
C VAL A 187 -44.07 10.66 -10.16
N GLU A 188 -44.07 10.94 -11.46
CA GLU A 188 -45.18 10.64 -12.37
C GLU A 188 -44.63 10.10 -13.69
N ASN A 189 -45.22 9.03 -14.23
CA ASN A 189 -44.85 8.46 -15.53
C ASN A 189 -43.34 8.18 -15.73
N ASN A 190 -42.65 7.65 -14.70
CA ASN A 190 -41.20 7.46 -14.69
C ASN A 190 -40.39 8.75 -14.92
N GLU A 191 -40.92 9.90 -14.49
CA GLU A 191 -40.18 11.16 -14.44
C GLU A 191 -40.26 11.73 -13.02
N LEU A 192 -39.18 12.38 -12.57
CA LEU A 192 -39.25 13.34 -11.49
C LEU A 192 -39.74 14.66 -12.09
N VAL A 193 -40.89 15.13 -11.60
CA VAL A 193 -41.51 16.40 -12.00
C VAL A 193 -41.28 17.42 -10.89
N LEU A 194 -40.41 18.38 -11.16
CA LEU A 194 -40.00 19.44 -10.24
C LEU A 194 -40.60 20.77 -10.70
N VAL A 195 -41.55 21.31 -9.94
CA VAL A 195 -42.17 22.61 -10.21
C VAL A 195 -41.53 23.65 -9.31
N LEU A 196 -40.78 24.58 -9.90
CA LEU A 196 -40.10 25.65 -9.17
C LEU A 196 -41.11 26.62 -8.53
N ALA A 197 -40.68 27.36 -7.50
CA ALA A 197 -41.51 28.37 -6.85
C ALA A 197 -41.53 29.70 -7.62
N GLY A 198 -42.60 30.49 -7.46
CA GLY A 198 -42.83 31.78 -8.12
C GLY A 198 -43.91 31.75 -9.21
N GLU A 199 -44.39 32.93 -9.60
CA GLU A 199 -45.26 33.07 -10.78
C GLU A 199 -44.46 32.78 -12.06
N ASP A 200 -45.07 32.05 -13.00
CA ASP A 200 -44.47 31.62 -14.29
C ASP A 200 -43.17 30.79 -14.19
N ALA A 201 -42.86 30.23 -13.02
CA ALA A 201 -41.66 29.43 -12.82
C ALA A 201 -41.70 28.10 -13.62
N PRO A 202 -40.57 27.67 -14.22
CA PRO A 202 -40.56 26.50 -15.10
C PRO A 202 -40.73 25.18 -14.35
N THR A 203 -41.14 24.16 -15.09
CA THR A 203 -41.18 22.77 -14.62
C THR A 203 -40.00 22.00 -15.22
N ILE A 204 -39.18 21.40 -14.37
CA ILE A 204 -38.08 20.53 -14.78
C ILE A 204 -38.57 19.08 -14.74
N ARG A 205 -38.39 18.34 -15.84
CA ARG A 205 -38.76 16.93 -15.94
C ARG A 205 -37.51 16.10 -16.19
N ILE A 206 -37.23 15.16 -15.30
CA ILE A 206 -36.04 14.32 -15.38
C ILE A 206 -36.47 12.85 -15.47
N PRO A 207 -36.10 12.13 -16.53
CA PRO A 207 -36.44 10.71 -16.66
C PRO A 207 -35.86 9.88 -15.51
N ILE A 208 -36.60 8.85 -15.08
CA ILE A 208 -36.19 7.85 -14.11
C ILE A 208 -36.00 6.53 -14.86
N VAL A 209 -34.77 6.03 -14.90
CA VAL A 209 -34.38 4.81 -15.61
C VAL A 209 -33.66 3.88 -14.62
N ARG A 210 -34.44 3.16 -13.81
CA ARG A 210 -33.91 2.30 -12.73
C ARG A 210 -33.15 1.08 -13.22
N ASP A 211 -33.54 0.53 -14.36
CA ASP A 211 -33.00 -0.73 -14.88
C ASP A 211 -31.71 -0.55 -15.70
N PHE A 212 -31.22 0.68 -15.86
CA PHE A 212 -30.02 1.00 -16.63
C PHE A 212 -28.89 1.42 -15.69
N GLU A 213 -27.86 0.59 -15.57
CA GLU A 213 -26.66 0.87 -14.77
C GLU A 213 -25.38 0.34 -15.42
N CYS A 214 -24.29 1.10 -15.30
CA CYS A 214 -22.93 0.71 -15.65
C CYS A 214 -21.98 1.41 -14.67
N SER A 215 -21.39 0.68 -13.74
CA SER A 215 -20.55 1.24 -12.68
C SER A 215 -19.45 0.27 -12.24
N PHE A 216 -18.31 0.82 -11.82
CA PHE A 216 -17.26 0.07 -11.11
C PHE A 216 -17.63 -0.11 -9.64
N ALA A 217 -16.99 -1.08 -8.98
CA ALA A 217 -17.14 -1.23 -7.54
C ALA A 217 -16.59 0.00 -6.78
N ALA A 218 -17.18 0.32 -5.63
CA ALA A 218 -16.89 1.57 -4.93
C ALA A 218 -15.43 1.65 -4.43
N GLU A 219 -14.82 0.51 -4.12
CA GLU A 219 -13.41 0.38 -3.75
C GLU A 219 -12.45 0.77 -4.88
N ASP A 220 -12.78 0.41 -6.13
CA ASP A 220 -11.94 0.68 -7.30
C ASP A 220 -11.88 2.17 -7.64
N LEU A 221 -12.90 2.93 -7.23
CA LEU A 221 -13.02 4.37 -7.47
C LEU A 221 -12.24 5.23 -6.46
N LYS A 222 -11.73 4.64 -5.37
CA LYS A 222 -11.05 5.41 -4.30
C LYS A 222 -9.59 5.75 -4.62
N GLN A 223 -8.98 5.06 -5.57
CA GLN A 223 -7.56 5.19 -5.87
C GLN A 223 -7.25 4.92 -7.34
N VAL A 224 -6.05 5.35 -7.75
CA VAL A 224 -5.47 4.95 -9.04
C VAL A 224 -5.12 3.47 -8.98
N GLN A 225 -5.51 2.73 -10.01
CA GLN A 225 -5.24 1.31 -10.15
C GLN A 225 -3.83 1.12 -10.71
N GLU A 226 -2.89 0.75 -9.84
CA GLU A 226 -1.49 0.51 -10.23
C GLU A 226 -1.32 -0.88 -10.83
N PHE A 227 -0.54 -0.99 -11.91
CA PHE A 227 -0.18 -2.25 -12.56
C PHE A 227 1.34 -2.41 -12.66
N SER A 228 1.84 -3.63 -12.56
CA SER A 228 3.16 -3.99 -13.10
C SER A 228 3.11 -3.98 -14.64
N ALA A 229 4.26 -3.83 -15.30
CA ALA A 229 4.33 -3.86 -16.75
C ALA A 229 3.78 -5.18 -17.31
N GLY A 230 2.86 -5.11 -18.27
CA GLY A 230 2.18 -6.28 -18.85
C GLY A 230 1.14 -6.97 -17.95
N GLU A 231 0.92 -6.50 -16.72
CA GLU A 231 -0.02 -7.12 -15.79
C GLU A 231 -1.46 -7.05 -16.31
N VAL A 232 -2.25 -8.07 -15.98
CA VAL A 232 -3.68 -8.16 -16.25
C VAL A 232 -4.44 -8.12 -14.94
N LYS A 233 -5.43 -7.23 -14.82
CA LYS A 233 -6.36 -7.17 -13.68
C LYS A 233 -7.80 -7.29 -14.15
N GLU A 234 -8.63 -7.88 -13.29
CA GLU A 234 -10.07 -8.03 -13.50
C GLU A 234 -10.82 -7.07 -12.56
N PHE A 235 -11.77 -6.32 -13.12
CA PHE A 235 -12.67 -5.43 -12.36
C PHE A 235 -14.10 -5.90 -12.53
N THR A 236 -14.76 -6.23 -11.42
CA THR A 236 -16.18 -6.59 -11.46
C THR A 236 -17.02 -5.32 -11.59
N MET A 237 -17.86 -5.26 -12.62
CA MET A 237 -18.75 -4.12 -12.87
C MET A 237 -20.20 -4.48 -12.58
N THR A 238 -21.00 -3.48 -12.21
CA THR A 238 -22.46 -3.59 -12.25
C THR A 238 -22.94 -3.14 -13.62
N VAL A 239 -23.51 -4.06 -14.41
CA VAL A 239 -24.04 -3.79 -15.75
C VAL A 239 -25.48 -4.29 -15.81
N ARG A 240 -26.46 -3.38 -15.96
CA ARG A 240 -27.90 -3.69 -16.05
C ARG A 240 -28.57 -2.84 -17.12
N GLY A 241 -29.48 -3.44 -17.90
CA GLY A 241 -30.27 -2.75 -18.94
C GLY A 241 -29.45 -2.03 -20.01
N VAL A 242 -28.19 -2.43 -20.19
CA VAL A 242 -27.27 -1.90 -21.20
C VAL A 242 -27.48 -2.63 -22.52
N GLU A 243 -27.70 -1.89 -23.59
CA GLU A 243 -27.85 -2.44 -24.95
C GLU A 243 -26.50 -2.51 -25.67
N ASN A 244 -25.66 -1.48 -25.51
CA ASN A 244 -24.35 -1.41 -26.14
C ASN A 244 -23.30 -0.81 -25.21
N THR A 245 -22.05 -1.20 -25.40
CA THR A 245 -20.89 -0.63 -24.69
C THR A 245 -19.78 -0.23 -25.65
N MET A 246 -19.12 0.88 -25.36
CA MET A 246 -17.86 1.28 -25.97
C MET A 246 -16.81 1.46 -24.88
N ILE A 247 -15.64 0.86 -25.07
CA ILE A 247 -14.54 0.91 -24.10
C ILE A 247 -13.41 1.73 -24.69
N THR A 248 -12.86 2.65 -23.91
CA THR A 248 -11.66 3.41 -24.24
C THR A 248 -10.58 3.15 -23.20
N ALA A 249 -9.33 3.01 -23.64
CA ALA A 249 -8.18 2.83 -22.78
C ALA A 249 -7.03 3.77 -23.20
N PRO A 250 -6.08 4.08 -22.29
CA PRO A 250 -4.90 4.84 -22.63
C PRO A 250 -4.03 4.12 -23.67
N GLU A 251 -3.14 4.85 -24.32
CA GLU A 251 -2.21 4.27 -25.29
C GLU A 251 -1.35 3.17 -24.66
N GLY A 252 -1.23 2.03 -25.35
CA GLY A 252 -0.52 0.85 -24.87
C GLY A 252 -1.32 -0.07 -23.93
N TRP A 253 -2.42 0.42 -23.36
CA TRP A 253 -3.33 -0.39 -22.54
C TRP A 253 -4.40 -1.07 -23.39
N SER A 254 -4.95 -2.18 -22.88
CA SER A 254 -6.15 -2.79 -23.47
C SER A 254 -7.19 -3.06 -22.39
N ALA A 255 -8.47 -2.91 -22.74
CA ALA A 255 -9.59 -3.22 -21.85
C ALA A 255 -10.74 -3.87 -22.63
N LYS A 256 -11.32 -4.94 -22.09
CA LYS A 256 -12.43 -5.70 -22.71
C LYS A 256 -13.25 -6.42 -21.66
N PHE A 257 -14.56 -6.55 -21.88
CA PHE A 257 -15.36 -7.48 -21.07
C PHE A 257 -14.91 -8.92 -21.29
N SER A 258 -14.91 -9.71 -20.21
CA SER A 258 -14.53 -11.13 -20.25
C SER A 258 -15.48 -11.91 -21.16
N LYS A 259 -14.93 -12.96 -21.79
CA LYS A 259 -15.68 -13.94 -22.59
C LYS A 259 -15.91 -15.24 -21.84
N GLU A 260 -15.44 -15.33 -20.60
CA GLU A 260 -15.62 -16.51 -19.75
C GLU A 260 -17.06 -16.59 -19.26
N ALA A 261 -17.65 -17.79 -19.30
CA ALA A 261 -19.02 -18.01 -18.84
C ALA A 261 -19.13 -17.69 -17.34
N GLY A 262 -20.10 -16.85 -16.98
CA GLY A 262 -20.33 -16.38 -15.61
C GLY A 262 -19.49 -15.16 -15.20
N LYS A 263 -18.70 -14.58 -16.12
CA LYS A 263 -17.92 -13.34 -15.91
C LYS A 263 -18.25 -12.24 -16.92
N GLU A 264 -19.46 -12.24 -17.48
CA GLU A 264 -19.85 -11.33 -18.55
C GLU A 264 -19.73 -9.85 -18.16
N ASN A 265 -19.87 -9.53 -16.86
CA ASN A 265 -19.75 -8.19 -16.30
C ASN A 265 -18.35 -7.88 -15.72
N VAL A 266 -17.33 -8.68 -16.04
CA VAL A 266 -15.96 -8.45 -15.59
C VAL A 266 -15.17 -7.75 -16.70
N LEU A 267 -14.64 -6.57 -16.40
CA LEU A 267 -13.73 -5.85 -17.29
C LEU A 267 -12.29 -6.31 -17.05
N VAL A 268 -11.67 -6.87 -18.08
CA VAL A 268 -10.27 -7.30 -18.07
C VAL A 268 -9.42 -6.17 -18.65
N VAL A 269 -8.52 -5.63 -17.84
CA VAL A 269 -7.59 -4.55 -18.21
C VAL A 269 -6.17 -5.10 -18.24
N THR A 270 -5.40 -4.76 -19.28
CA THR A 270 -4.02 -5.18 -19.47
C THR A 270 -3.12 -3.96 -19.64
N ALA A 271 -2.08 -3.88 -18.81
CA ALA A 271 -1.06 -2.85 -18.88
C ALA A 271 -0.12 -3.05 -20.09
N PRO A 272 0.49 -1.99 -20.61
CA PRO A 272 1.53 -2.11 -21.62
C PRO A 272 2.75 -2.86 -21.06
N ALA A 273 3.47 -3.56 -21.94
CA ALA A 273 4.66 -4.34 -21.57
C ALA A 273 5.88 -3.50 -21.19
N SER A 274 5.85 -2.16 -21.35
CA SER A 274 6.93 -1.27 -20.94
C SER A 274 6.40 -0.04 -20.21
N SER A 275 7.18 0.44 -19.24
CA SER A 275 6.91 1.66 -18.47
C SER A 275 7.26 2.96 -19.23
N ALA A 276 7.79 2.84 -20.45
CA ALA A 276 8.18 3.98 -21.26
C ALA A 276 6.92 4.73 -21.72
N LYS A 277 6.61 5.84 -21.03
CA LYS A 277 5.60 6.80 -21.49
C LYS A 277 5.94 7.25 -22.91
N MET A 278 5.15 6.83 -23.90
CA MET A 278 5.12 7.52 -25.19
C MET A 278 4.40 8.85 -24.96
N MET A 279 5.16 9.93 -24.86
CA MET A 279 4.62 11.29 -24.77
C MET A 279 3.97 11.65 -26.12
N THR A 280 2.64 11.73 -26.18
CA THR A 280 1.94 12.24 -27.37
C THR A 280 1.56 13.72 -27.22
N ARG A 281 1.52 14.43 -28.35
CA ARG A 281 1.21 15.87 -28.45
C ARG A 281 -0.31 16.14 -28.49
N ALA A 282 -1.14 15.29 -27.88
CA ALA A 282 -2.59 15.45 -27.91
C ALA A 282 -3.06 16.44 -26.83
N THR A 283 -4.04 17.28 -27.16
CA THR A 283 -4.59 18.34 -26.29
C THR A 283 -5.68 17.86 -25.32
N ALA A 284 -5.92 16.55 -25.23
CA ALA A 284 -6.74 15.91 -24.21
C ALA A 284 -5.92 14.78 -23.55
N ASP A 285 -5.63 14.91 -22.26
CA ASP A 285 -4.87 13.93 -21.50
C ASP A 285 -5.78 12.75 -21.10
N ASN A 286 -5.78 11.68 -21.90
CA ASN A 286 -6.38 10.40 -21.58
C ASN A 286 -5.32 9.37 -21.15
N SER A 287 -4.14 9.82 -20.71
CA SER A 287 -2.99 8.94 -20.44
C SER A 287 -3.17 7.96 -19.28
N THR A 288 -4.26 8.07 -18.53
CA THR A 288 -4.52 7.27 -17.33
C THR A 288 -5.93 6.71 -17.22
N ASP A 289 -6.85 6.99 -18.16
CA ASP A 289 -8.27 6.69 -17.96
C ASP A 289 -8.75 5.46 -18.74
N ILE A 290 -9.32 4.47 -18.03
CA ILE A 290 -10.17 3.44 -18.64
C ILE A 290 -11.62 3.89 -18.48
N ALA A 291 -12.37 3.95 -19.58
CA ALA A 291 -13.78 4.34 -19.55
C ALA A 291 -14.67 3.37 -20.32
N VAL A 292 -15.86 3.11 -19.77
CA VAL A 292 -16.91 2.29 -20.38
C VAL A 292 -18.13 3.18 -20.59
N LEU A 293 -18.40 3.53 -21.85
CA LEU A 293 -19.63 4.19 -22.27
C LEU A 293 -20.70 3.12 -22.52
N ALA A 294 -21.73 3.07 -21.68
CA ALA A 294 -22.90 2.21 -21.85
C ALA A 294 -24.07 3.01 -22.43
N THR A 295 -24.85 2.41 -23.33
CA THR A 295 -26.05 3.03 -23.91
C THR A 295 -27.27 2.12 -23.85
N SER A 296 -28.43 2.73 -23.73
CA SER A 296 -29.75 2.08 -23.73
C SER A 296 -30.78 3.03 -24.34
N GLY A 297 -31.19 2.77 -25.58
CA GLY A 297 -31.98 3.69 -26.41
C GLY A 297 -31.31 5.07 -26.56
N LYS A 298 -31.96 6.11 -26.02
CA LYS A 298 -31.46 7.51 -26.03
C LYS A 298 -30.59 7.87 -24.83
N TYR A 299 -30.42 6.95 -23.87
CA TYR A 299 -29.70 7.19 -22.63
C TYR A 299 -28.26 6.65 -22.71
N ALA A 300 -27.35 7.33 -22.01
CA ALA A 300 -25.95 6.93 -21.94
C ALA A 300 -25.38 7.15 -20.52
N MET A 301 -24.43 6.31 -20.11
CA MET A 301 -23.65 6.45 -18.88
C MET A 301 -22.18 6.15 -19.14
N ILE A 302 -21.30 6.79 -18.37
CA ILE A 302 -19.86 6.55 -18.44
C ILE A 302 -19.38 6.09 -17.06
N ALA A 303 -18.86 4.87 -17.00
CA ALA A 303 -18.09 4.37 -15.86
C ALA A 303 -16.61 4.61 -16.14
N LYS A 304 -15.83 5.05 -15.13
CA LYS A 304 -14.43 5.42 -15.31
C LYS A 304 -13.56 5.00 -14.11
N ILE A 305 -12.36 4.49 -14.39
CA ILE A 305 -11.27 4.29 -13.41
C ILE A 305 -9.97 4.89 -13.94
N GLN A 306 -9.04 5.18 -13.04
CA GLN A 306 -7.69 5.61 -13.39
C GLN A 306 -6.69 4.47 -13.23
N VAL A 307 -5.73 4.37 -14.14
CA VAL A 307 -4.69 3.36 -14.16
C VAL A 307 -3.29 3.99 -14.23
N SER A 308 -2.30 3.32 -13.66
CA SER A 308 -0.88 3.70 -13.75
C SER A 308 0.01 2.46 -13.81
N ILE A 309 1.24 2.64 -14.29
CA ILE A 309 2.29 1.62 -14.19
C ILE A 309 3.16 1.97 -12.98
N LYS A 310 3.51 0.96 -12.17
CA LYS A 310 4.47 1.13 -11.08
C LYS A 310 5.79 1.70 -11.60
N ASN A 311 6.42 2.58 -10.83
CA ASN A 311 7.78 3.03 -11.12
C ASN A 311 8.73 1.85 -10.94
N ARG A 312 9.13 1.24 -12.06
CA ARG A 312 10.10 0.15 -12.12
C ARG A 312 11.52 0.71 -12.07
N THR A 313 12.34 0.18 -11.17
CA THR A 313 13.79 0.38 -11.17
C THR A 313 14.42 -0.61 -12.14
N ASP A 314 15.23 -0.12 -13.09
CA ASP A 314 16.08 -0.96 -13.94
C ASP A 314 17.52 -0.88 -13.42
N TYR A 315 17.95 -1.91 -12.70
CA TYR A 315 19.28 -1.97 -12.10
C TYR A 315 20.40 -1.96 -13.15
N LYS A 316 20.16 -2.46 -14.38
CA LYS A 316 21.16 -2.38 -15.45
C LYS A 316 21.33 -0.94 -15.92
N ALA A 317 20.21 -0.24 -16.12
CA ALA A 317 20.24 1.17 -16.49
C ALA A 317 20.88 2.02 -15.38
N ASP A 318 20.58 1.73 -14.11
CA ASP A 318 21.19 2.41 -12.97
C ASP A 318 22.71 2.18 -12.92
N PHE A 319 23.17 0.95 -13.11
CA PHE A 319 24.59 0.62 -13.21
C PHE A 319 25.28 1.38 -14.36
N ASP A 320 24.69 1.39 -15.55
CA ASP A 320 25.24 2.09 -16.73
C ASP A 320 25.36 3.60 -16.53
N ASN A 321 24.41 4.18 -15.80
CA ASN A 321 24.42 5.59 -15.43
C ASN A 321 25.33 5.90 -14.22
N GLY A 322 26.08 4.91 -13.73
CA GLY A 322 26.99 5.05 -12.60
C GLY A 322 26.30 5.26 -11.26
N LYS A 323 25.03 4.86 -11.12
CA LYS A 323 24.35 4.84 -9.83
C LYS A 323 24.80 3.62 -9.02
N ASP A 324 24.71 3.77 -7.70
CA ASP A 324 25.07 2.73 -6.75
C ASP A 324 23.95 1.70 -6.60
N ILE A 325 24.29 0.43 -6.78
CA ILE A 325 23.48 -0.71 -6.38
C ILE A 325 24.13 -1.29 -5.13
N THR A 326 23.37 -1.43 -4.05
CA THR A 326 23.87 -2.03 -2.80
C THR A 326 23.40 -3.48 -2.68
N ILE A 327 24.35 -4.37 -2.35
CA ILE A 327 24.09 -5.79 -2.05
C ILE A 327 24.84 -6.17 -0.78
N GLY A 328 24.12 -6.44 0.32
CA GLY A 328 24.79 -6.86 1.56
C GLY A 328 25.74 -5.79 2.15
N GLY A 329 25.48 -4.51 1.88
CA GLY A 329 26.37 -3.38 2.24
C GLY A 329 27.53 -3.13 1.26
N ILE A 330 27.64 -3.90 0.17
CA ILE A 330 28.66 -3.73 -0.86
C ILE A 330 28.11 -2.87 -2.00
N THR A 331 28.83 -1.82 -2.39
CA THR A 331 28.47 -0.95 -3.52
C THR A 331 28.94 -1.52 -4.85
N ILE A 332 28.01 -1.63 -5.80
CA ILE A 332 28.20 -2.09 -7.18
C ILE A 332 27.84 -0.95 -8.13
N ASN A 333 28.79 -0.48 -8.93
CA ASN A 333 28.58 0.52 -9.98
C ASN A 333 29.64 0.39 -11.09
N ASN A 334 29.47 1.11 -12.19
CA ASN A 334 30.36 1.05 -13.35
C ASN A 334 31.78 1.62 -13.14
N GLN A 335 32.04 2.31 -12.01
CA GLN A 335 33.37 2.80 -11.66
C GLN A 335 34.17 1.73 -10.91
N ILE A 336 33.53 1.08 -9.94
CA ILE A 336 34.12 0.00 -9.12
C ILE A 336 34.34 -1.25 -9.97
N TYR A 337 33.36 -1.61 -10.80
CA TYR A 337 33.39 -2.81 -11.67
C TYR A 337 33.61 -2.44 -13.14
N SER A 338 34.51 -1.50 -13.41
CA SER A 338 34.79 -1.00 -14.76
C SER A 338 35.42 -2.04 -15.71
N ASP A 339 36.04 -3.09 -15.18
CA ASP A 339 36.69 -4.17 -15.93
C ASP A 339 35.86 -5.47 -15.99
N ALA A 340 34.69 -5.50 -15.35
CA ALA A 340 33.83 -6.67 -15.27
C ALA A 340 33.24 -7.08 -16.62
N ASP A 341 33.04 -8.39 -16.81
CA ASP A 341 32.28 -8.92 -17.93
C ASP A 341 30.78 -8.89 -17.57
N ILE A 342 30.03 -8.01 -18.24
CA ILE A 342 28.62 -7.74 -17.93
C ILE A 342 27.71 -8.38 -18.99
N GLN A 343 26.67 -9.09 -18.56
CA GLN A 343 25.69 -9.72 -19.46
C GLN A 343 24.26 -9.42 -19.01
N ILE A 344 23.35 -9.30 -19.99
CA ILE A 344 21.90 -9.36 -19.77
C ILE A 344 21.44 -10.72 -20.29
N LEU A 345 20.80 -11.50 -19.42
CA LEU A 345 20.31 -12.84 -19.75
C LEU A 345 18.79 -12.86 -19.60
N ASP A 346 18.12 -13.44 -20.59
CA ASP A 346 16.68 -13.46 -20.69
C ASP A 346 16.17 -14.91 -20.74
N ALA A 347 15.35 -15.30 -19.76
CA ALA A 347 14.69 -16.60 -19.67
C ALA A 347 13.22 -16.54 -20.13
N THR A 348 12.89 -15.70 -21.11
CA THR A 348 11.54 -15.61 -21.69
C THR A 348 11.21 -16.79 -22.60
N ASP A 349 12.18 -17.32 -23.35
CA ASP A 349 11.92 -18.34 -24.39
C ASP A 349 12.41 -19.75 -24.00
N ALA A 350 13.38 -19.87 -23.11
CA ALA A 350 13.97 -21.14 -22.67
C ALA A 350 14.74 -21.00 -21.36
N ASP A 351 15.05 -22.14 -20.72
CA ASP A 351 15.94 -22.15 -19.56
C ASP A 351 17.36 -21.70 -19.94
N VAL A 352 18.03 -20.94 -19.07
CA VAL A 352 19.38 -20.40 -19.30
C VAL A 352 20.34 -20.84 -18.20
N ALA A 353 21.44 -21.52 -18.55
CA ALA A 353 22.45 -21.92 -17.58
C ALA A 353 23.36 -20.73 -17.21
N LEU A 354 23.30 -20.26 -15.95
CA LEU A 354 24.11 -19.10 -15.50
C LEU A 354 25.59 -19.44 -15.35
N ASP A 355 25.88 -20.67 -15.01
CA ASP A 355 27.20 -21.15 -14.63
C ASP A 355 28.11 -21.44 -15.84
N THR A 356 27.66 -21.07 -17.05
CA THR A 356 28.50 -20.97 -18.26
C THR A 356 29.30 -19.67 -18.31
N TYR A 357 28.93 -18.66 -17.53
CA TYR A 357 29.55 -17.33 -17.54
C TYR A 357 30.67 -17.17 -16.51
N PHE A 358 30.85 -18.12 -15.59
CA PHE A 358 31.95 -18.13 -14.64
C PHE A 358 32.59 -19.51 -14.54
N SER A 359 33.84 -19.55 -14.08
CA SER A 359 34.65 -20.78 -14.08
C SER A 359 35.78 -20.72 -13.05
N ALA A 360 36.56 -21.80 -12.97
CA ALA A 360 37.71 -21.90 -12.09
C ALA A 360 38.90 -20.98 -12.49
N THR A 361 38.84 -20.30 -13.65
CA THR A 361 39.97 -19.53 -14.22
C THR A 361 39.56 -18.14 -14.72
N MET A 362 38.64 -17.48 -14.02
CA MET A 362 38.20 -16.12 -14.37
C MET A 362 39.31 -15.09 -14.18
N SER A 363 39.55 -14.26 -15.20
CA SER A 363 40.47 -13.12 -15.13
C SER A 363 39.81 -11.83 -14.64
N LYS A 364 38.48 -11.75 -14.71
CA LYS A 364 37.67 -10.56 -14.38
C LYS A 364 36.45 -10.92 -13.53
N PRO A 365 35.86 -9.95 -12.81
CA PRO A 365 34.52 -10.09 -12.25
C PRO A 365 33.47 -10.33 -13.33
N VAL A 366 32.35 -10.95 -12.96
CA VAL A 366 31.18 -11.14 -13.82
C VAL A 366 29.93 -10.55 -13.16
N ILE A 367 29.16 -9.78 -13.92
CA ILE A 367 27.87 -9.23 -13.49
C ILE A 367 26.79 -9.69 -14.45
N LEU A 368 25.77 -10.38 -13.94
CA LEU A 368 24.65 -10.91 -14.69
C LEU A 368 23.37 -10.18 -14.26
N PHE A 369 22.78 -9.46 -15.20
CA PHE A 369 21.44 -8.88 -15.06
C PHE A 369 20.43 -9.82 -15.71
N LEU A 370 19.45 -10.26 -14.93
CA LEU A 370 18.55 -11.34 -15.32
C LEU A 370 17.12 -10.82 -15.53
N THR A 371 16.48 -11.23 -16.62
CA THR A 371 15.08 -10.90 -16.94
C THR A 371 14.37 -12.14 -17.49
N GLY A 372 13.05 -12.11 -17.56
CA GLY A 372 12.25 -13.20 -18.11
C GLY A 372 11.87 -14.20 -17.02
N THR A 373 10.57 -14.28 -16.72
CA THR A 373 10.00 -15.13 -15.68
C THR A 373 9.29 -16.38 -16.21
N ALA A 374 9.22 -16.54 -17.54
CA ALA A 374 8.55 -17.67 -18.17
C ALA A 374 9.32 -18.99 -18.00
N HIS A 375 10.65 -18.93 -17.97
CA HIS A 375 11.55 -20.07 -17.77
C HIS A 375 12.56 -19.81 -16.63
N ASN A 376 13.40 -20.81 -16.34
CA ASN A 376 14.32 -20.77 -15.21
C ASN A 376 15.76 -20.51 -15.65
N PHE A 377 16.49 -19.82 -14.79
CA PHE A 377 17.94 -19.87 -14.77
C PHE A 377 18.39 -21.16 -14.09
N THR A 378 19.35 -21.87 -14.66
CA THR A 378 19.77 -23.21 -14.20
C THR A 378 21.29 -23.31 -14.06
N THR A 379 21.77 -24.51 -13.70
CA THR A 379 23.20 -24.84 -13.59
C THR A 379 23.52 -26.05 -14.47
N ALA A 380 24.50 -25.93 -15.36
CA ALA A 380 24.94 -27.00 -16.25
C ALA A 380 25.84 -28.04 -15.55
N GLY A 381 26.49 -27.70 -14.44
CA GLY A 381 27.32 -28.66 -13.69
C GLY A 381 27.90 -28.09 -12.41
N VAL A 382 28.77 -28.86 -11.74
CA VAL A 382 29.53 -28.34 -10.61
C VAL A 382 30.56 -27.33 -11.12
N LYS A 383 30.53 -26.11 -10.60
CA LYS A 383 31.41 -25.01 -11.04
C LYS A 383 32.13 -24.37 -9.87
N SER A 384 33.33 -23.88 -10.11
CA SER A 384 34.11 -23.13 -9.14
C SER A 384 34.06 -21.65 -9.45
N ILE A 385 33.95 -20.82 -8.41
CA ILE A 385 34.00 -19.36 -8.49
C ILE A 385 35.42 -18.92 -8.14
N SER A 386 36.13 -18.32 -9.10
CA SER A 386 37.52 -17.89 -8.92
C SER A 386 37.72 -16.35 -8.96
N ASN A 387 36.64 -15.59 -9.10
CA ASN A 387 36.58 -14.13 -9.03
C ASN A 387 35.14 -13.70 -8.67
N ASP A 388 34.89 -12.41 -8.52
CA ASP A 388 33.57 -11.90 -8.13
C ASP A 388 32.49 -12.27 -9.15
N VAL A 389 31.39 -12.82 -8.65
CA VAL A 389 30.16 -13.15 -9.41
C VAL A 389 28.99 -12.43 -8.75
N ILE A 390 28.33 -11.56 -9.53
CA ILE A 390 27.22 -10.72 -9.08
C ILE A 390 26.01 -11.01 -9.93
N ILE A 391 24.90 -11.41 -9.31
CA ILE A 391 23.68 -11.82 -9.99
C ILE A 391 22.53 -10.94 -9.51
N ILE A 392 21.90 -10.21 -10.43
CA ILE A 392 20.89 -9.20 -10.13
C ILE A 392 19.67 -9.46 -11.03
N GLY A 393 18.48 -9.63 -10.45
CA GLY A 393 17.23 -9.51 -11.22
C GLY A 393 17.11 -8.09 -11.72
N GLN A 394 17.06 -7.86 -13.04
CA GLN A 394 17.25 -6.55 -13.66
C GLN A 394 16.23 -5.52 -13.18
N TYR A 395 15.00 -5.96 -12.90
CA TYR A 395 13.90 -5.09 -12.54
C TYR A 395 13.40 -5.38 -11.13
N ASP A 396 13.27 -4.35 -10.30
CA ASP A 396 12.86 -4.46 -8.89
C ASP A 396 11.46 -5.08 -8.66
N ASP A 397 10.59 -4.98 -9.65
CA ASP A 397 9.24 -5.55 -9.65
C ASP A 397 9.15 -6.97 -10.26
N GLU A 398 10.29 -7.54 -10.69
CA GLU A 398 10.36 -8.85 -11.33
C GLU A 398 11.39 -9.74 -10.63
N GLN A 399 10.93 -10.88 -10.12
CA GLN A 399 11.78 -11.84 -9.42
C GLN A 399 11.96 -13.11 -10.25
N VAL A 400 13.00 -13.12 -11.10
CA VAL A 400 13.37 -14.29 -11.92
C VAL A 400 13.82 -15.48 -11.07
N THR A 401 13.64 -16.69 -11.57
CA THR A 401 13.94 -17.92 -10.81
C THR A 401 15.26 -18.55 -11.24
N LEU A 402 16.19 -18.69 -10.29
CA LEU A 402 17.34 -19.59 -10.35
C LEU A 402 16.95 -20.93 -9.70
N ARG A 403 16.99 -22.01 -10.46
CA ARG A 403 16.69 -23.38 -10.04
C ARG A 403 17.94 -24.26 -10.20
N PRO A 404 18.87 -24.24 -9.23
CA PRO A 404 20.13 -24.95 -9.32
C PRO A 404 19.92 -26.45 -9.12
N ALA A 405 20.57 -27.27 -9.94
CA ALA A 405 20.66 -28.72 -9.79
C ALA A 405 22.08 -29.17 -9.39
N ASN A 406 23.05 -28.26 -9.45
CA ASN A 406 24.46 -28.52 -9.20
C ASN A 406 25.08 -27.49 -8.26
N CYS A 407 26.11 -27.92 -7.53
CA CYS A 407 26.83 -27.11 -6.57
C CYS A 407 27.77 -26.07 -7.20
N TRP A 408 27.78 -24.86 -6.65
CA TRP A 408 28.86 -23.89 -6.86
C TRP A 408 29.90 -23.93 -5.74
N LYS A 409 31.17 -23.93 -6.13
CA LYS A 409 32.30 -24.02 -5.23
C LYS A 409 32.87 -22.64 -4.93
N SER A 410 32.89 -22.27 -3.65
CA SER A 410 33.49 -21.02 -3.17
C SER A 410 35.01 -21.15 -3.12
N CYS A 411 35.74 -20.64 -4.13
CA CYS A 411 37.21 -20.69 -4.17
C CYS A 411 37.88 -19.33 -3.95
N LYS A 412 37.50 -18.30 -4.72
CA LYS A 412 38.04 -16.93 -4.61
C LYS A 412 37.00 -15.90 -5.06
N GLY A 413 37.03 -14.71 -4.46
CA GLY A 413 36.16 -13.58 -4.81
C GLY A 413 34.87 -13.54 -3.98
N LYS A 414 33.83 -12.93 -4.55
CA LYS A 414 32.51 -12.76 -3.95
C LYS A 414 31.42 -13.49 -4.72
N LEU A 415 30.33 -13.86 -4.03
CA LEU A 415 29.09 -14.30 -4.66
C LEU A 415 27.92 -13.51 -4.10
N LEU A 416 27.35 -12.63 -4.93
CA LEU A 416 26.34 -11.67 -4.51
C LEU A 416 25.05 -11.88 -5.31
N PHE A 417 23.90 -11.94 -4.61
CA PHE A 417 22.59 -12.09 -5.21
C PHE A 417 21.69 -10.92 -4.81
N LYS A 418 21.00 -10.32 -5.78
CA LYS A 418 19.98 -9.30 -5.54
C LYS A 418 18.70 -9.58 -6.32
N ASN A 419 17.55 -9.50 -5.65
CA ASN A 419 16.24 -9.48 -6.31
C ASN A 419 15.98 -10.70 -7.22
N ILE A 420 16.28 -11.90 -6.73
CA ILE A 420 15.97 -13.15 -7.44
C ILE A 420 15.31 -14.17 -6.53
N LYS A 421 14.59 -15.11 -7.14
CA LYS A 421 14.10 -16.32 -6.48
C LYS A 421 15.13 -17.42 -6.70
N ILE A 422 15.49 -18.13 -5.65
CA ILE A 422 16.41 -19.27 -5.65
C ILE A 422 15.61 -20.48 -5.17
N ASP A 423 15.19 -21.34 -6.10
CA ASP A 423 14.40 -22.54 -5.79
C ASP A 423 15.31 -23.76 -5.65
N LEU A 424 15.54 -24.20 -4.42
CA LEU A 424 16.49 -25.28 -4.11
C LEU A 424 15.91 -26.69 -4.28
N SER A 425 14.71 -26.82 -4.86
CA SER A 425 14.00 -28.11 -5.04
C SER A 425 14.83 -29.19 -5.73
N ASP A 426 15.70 -28.82 -6.67
CA ASP A 426 16.42 -29.78 -7.51
C ASP A 426 17.76 -30.25 -6.91
N LEU A 427 18.17 -29.71 -5.75
CA LEU A 427 19.41 -30.09 -5.06
C LEU A 427 19.25 -31.38 -4.23
N ASN A 428 19.05 -32.50 -4.90
CA ASN A 428 18.70 -33.77 -4.26
C ASN A 428 19.87 -34.77 -4.07
N GLY A 429 21.06 -34.54 -4.64
CA GLY A 429 22.17 -35.49 -4.62
C GLY A 429 22.71 -35.84 -3.22
N GLY A 430 22.99 -37.13 -2.94
CA GLY A 430 23.53 -37.62 -1.66
C GLY A 430 25.03 -37.35 -1.41
N SER A 431 25.66 -36.49 -2.21
CA SER A 431 27.08 -36.14 -2.13
C SER A 431 27.26 -34.64 -1.88
N ASN A 432 28.49 -34.19 -1.62
CA ASN A 432 28.83 -32.77 -1.53
C ASN A 432 28.56 -31.99 -2.84
N ALA A 433 28.20 -32.65 -3.95
CA ALA A 433 27.78 -31.98 -5.18
C ALA A 433 26.29 -31.55 -5.16
N GLY A 434 25.51 -32.04 -4.18
CA GLY A 434 24.09 -31.75 -4.05
C GLY A 434 23.74 -30.68 -3.01
N TYR A 435 24.68 -29.82 -2.61
CA TYR A 435 24.43 -28.58 -1.87
C TYR A 435 24.43 -27.40 -2.86
N PHE A 436 23.83 -26.28 -2.49
CA PHE A 436 23.86 -25.10 -3.35
C PHE A 436 25.29 -24.54 -3.43
N ILE A 437 25.87 -24.17 -2.28
CA ILE A 437 27.22 -23.63 -2.19
C ILE A 437 28.05 -24.42 -1.17
N ASN A 438 29.29 -24.78 -1.52
CA ASN A 438 30.27 -25.29 -0.55
C ASN A 438 31.71 -25.09 -1.03
N ASN A 439 32.68 -25.49 -0.21
CA ASN A 439 34.12 -25.48 -0.51
C ASN A 439 34.73 -26.90 -0.53
N ALA A 440 33.91 -27.95 -0.66
CA ALA A 440 34.38 -29.32 -0.62
C ALA A 440 35.21 -29.68 -1.86
N GLY A 441 36.42 -30.21 -1.64
CA GLY A 441 37.31 -30.69 -2.70
C GLY A 441 38.10 -29.58 -3.41
N ILE A 442 38.08 -28.35 -2.88
CA ILE A 442 38.93 -27.27 -3.40
C ILE A 442 40.39 -27.55 -3.04
N THR A 443 41.28 -27.44 -4.03
CA THR A 443 42.71 -27.76 -3.91
C THR A 443 43.64 -26.56 -4.00
N ASN A 444 43.10 -25.38 -4.31
CA ASN A 444 43.87 -24.18 -4.60
C ASN A 444 43.50 -23.09 -3.56
N SER A 445 44.50 -22.42 -3.02
CA SER A 445 44.35 -21.31 -2.09
C SER A 445 43.72 -20.10 -2.78
N GLY A 446 42.58 -19.61 -2.30
CA GLY A 446 41.95 -18.37 -2.78
C GLY A 446 41.14 -17.67 -1.69
N ASP A 447 41.15 -16.34 -1.72
CA ASP A 447 40.43 -15.51 -0.75
C ASP A 447 38.97 -15.35 -1.20
N PHE A 448 38.09 -16.22 -0.71
CA PHE A 448 36.65 -16.06 -0.91
C PHE A 448 36.10 -15.18 0.21
N THR A 449 35.64 -13.97 -0.10
CA THR A 449 35.42 -12.95 0.92
C THR A 449 33.96 -12.79 1.32
N ASP A 450 33.02 -12.88 0.38
CA ASP A 450 31.62 -12.50 0.67
C ASP A 450 30.62 -13.45 0.00
N ILE A 451 29.62 -13.88 0.77
CA ILE A 451 28.34 -14.39 0.24
C ILE A 451 27.23 -13.47 0.71
N CYS A 452 26.48 -12.88 -0.23
CA CYS A 452 25.37 -11.98 0.08
C CYS A 452 24.09 -12.40 -0.63
N PHE A 453 22.98 -12.42 0.12
CA PHE A 453 21.62 -12.50 -0.41
C PHE A 453 20.86 -11.26 0.04
N ASP A 454 20.34 -10.49 -0.93
CA ASP A 454 19.70 -9.20 -0.71
C ASP A 454 18.39 -9.14 -1.49
N ASN A 455 17.26 -8.88 -0.82
CA ASN A 455 15.94 -8.85 -1.46
C ASN A 455 15.61 -10.14 -2.25
N CYS A 456 15.97 -11.31 -1.71
CA CYS A 456 15.79 -12.59 -2.40
C CYS A 456 14.61 -13.39 -1.84
N LEU A 457 14.15 -14.39 -2.60
CA LEU A 457 13.33 -15.48 -2.10
C LEU A 457 14.10 -16.80 -2.25
N ILE A 458 14.51 -17.42 -1.14
CA ILE A 458 15.11 -18.76 -1.15
C ILE A 458 14.02 -19.77 -0.83
N ALA A 459 13.51 -20.44 -1.86
CA ALA A 459 12.40 -21.38 -1.76
C ALA A 459 12.90 -22.82 -1.58
N ASN A 460 12.06 -23.66 -0.94
CA ASN A 460 12.27 -25.09 -0.81
C ASN A 460 13.65 -25.49 -0.25
N VAL A 461 14.08 -24.88 0.86
CA VAL A 461 15.34 -25.24 1.50
C VAL A 461 15.23 -26.64 2.14
N LEU A 462 15.84 -27.62 1.49
CA LEU A 462 15.93 -29.02 1.94
C LEU A 462 17.30 -29.39 2.53
N LYS A 463 18.32 -28.58 2.24
CA LYS A 463 19.72 -28.76 2.65
C LYS A 463 20.34 -27.40 2.98
N PRO A 464 21.46 -27.36 3.73
CA PRO A 464 22.21 -26.13 3.93
C PRO A 464 22.40 -25.36 2.64
N ILE A 465 22.08 -24.07 2.67
CA ILE A 465 22.34 -23.10 1.59
C ILE A 465 23.85 -23.02 1.37
N TYR A 466 24.60 -22.96 2.47
CA TYR A 466 26.05 -23.07 2.48
C TYR A 466 26.50 -24.19 3.41
N TYR A 467 27.46 -25.00 2.94
CA TYR A 467 28.10 -26.03 3.74
C TYR A 467 29.63 -25.92 3.66
N ASP A 468 30.30 -25.74 4.79
CA ASP A 468 31.77 -25.84 4.85
C ASP A 468 32.19 -27.30 5.03
N ALA A 469 32.91 -27.80 4.02
CA ALA A 469 33.54 -29.12 3.99
C ALA A 469 34.95 -29.07 3.40
N ALA A 470 35.65 -27.94 3.54
CA ALA A 470 37.05 -27.83 3.15
C ALA A 470 37.95 -28.83 3.90
N GLN A 471 39.00 -29.29 3.23
CA GLN A 471 40.07 -30.08 3.84
C GLN A 471 41.22 -29.16 4.33
N LYS A 472 42.22 -29.72 5.02
CA LYS A 472 43.34 -28.95 5.59
C LYS A 472 44.00 -28.03 4.54
N GLY A 473 44.13 -26.74 4.85
CA GLY A 473 44.84 -25.75 4.01
C GLY A 473 44.00 -24.86 3.10
N TYR A 474 42.66 -24.92 3.16
CA TYR A 474 41.75 -24.12 2.32
C TYR A 474 40.88 -23.15 3.15
N PHE A 475 40.55 -22.00 2.56
CA PHE A 475 40.03 -20.84 3.30
C PHE A 475 38.50 -20.82 3.42
N GLY A 476 38.03 -20.19 4.49
CA GLY A 476 36.63 -19.91 4.79
C GLY A 476 36.08 -18.70 4.02
N ILE A 477 35.02 -18.08 4.55
CA ILE A 477 34.37 -16.89 3.97
C ILE A 477 34.45 -15.75 4.98
N ASN A 478 34.96 -14.58 4.58
CA ASN A 478 35.08 -13.46 5.52
C ASN A 478 33.72 -12.99 6.04
N ASN A 479 32.76 -12.75 5.15
CA ASN A 479 31.46 -12.20 5.51
C ASN A 479 30.33 -12.99 4.85
N ILE A 480 29.31 -13.31 5.63
CA ILE A 480 28.06 -13.86 5.13
C ILE A 480 26.95 -12.89 5.52
N SER A 481 26.24 -12.36 4.53
CA SER A 481 25.12 -11.44 4.73
C SER A 481 23.85 -11.99 4.09
N VAL A 482 22.76 -11.98 4.86
CA VAL A 482 21.42 -12.28 4.37
C VAL A 482 20.52 -11.15 4.85
N GLN A 483 19.99 -10.39 3.91
CA GLN A 483 19.13 -9.26 4.21
C GLN A 483 17.91 -9.18 3.30
N ASP A 484 16.82 -8.66 3.87
CA ASP A 484 15.58 -8.40 3.15
C ASP A 484 15.07 -9.66 2.41
N THR A 485 15.36 -10.85 2.93
CA THR A 485 15.20 -12.11 2.21
C THR A 485 14.14 -12.99 2.87
N ARG A 486 13.29 -13.60 2.04
CA ARG A 486 12.35 -14.67 2.43
C ARG A 486 13.01 -16.03 2.25
N ILE A 487 12.90 -16.91 3.25
CA ILE A 487 13.50 -18.24 3.26
C ILE A 487 12.46 -19.28 3.68
N GLU A 488 12.04 -20.10 2.73
CA GLU A 488 11.12 -21.21 2.97
C GLU A 488 11.92 -22.47 3.33
N VAL A 489 11.73 -22.98 4.54
CA VAL A 489 12.44 -24.15 5.06
C VAL A 489 11.51 -25.35 5.10
N ASN A 490 11.85 -26.40 4.36
CA ASN A 490 11.06 -27.63 4.25
C ASN A 490 11.86 -28.85 4.74
N ALA A 491 12.72 -28.65 5.75
CA ALA A 491 13.53 -29.68 6.36
C ALA A 491 13.67 -29.50 7.89
N ILE A 492 13.72 -30.63 8.58
CA ILE A 492 14.05 -30.71 10.01
C ILE A 492 15.55 -30.95 10.23
N LYS A 493 16.07 -30.57 11.39
CA LYS A 493 17.46 -30.78 11.84
C LYS A 493 18.49 -30.26 10.83
N ILE A 494 18.21 -29.07 10.31
CA ILE A 494 18.99 -28.40 9.27
C ILE A 494 19.72 -27.19 9.86
N ALA A 495 20.92 -26.93 9.35
CA ALA A 495 21.60 -25.65 9.50
C ALA A 495 21.63 -24.93 8.16
N LEU A 496 21.06 -23.73 8.05
CA LEU A 496 21.01 -22.99 6.78
C LEU A 496 22.42 -22.62 6.31
N ILE A 497 23.22 -22.07 7.23
CA ILE A 497 24.66 -21.83 7.06
C ILE A 497 25.39 -22.79 7.98
N ASN A 498 26.01 -23.82 7.40
CA ASN A 498 26.57 -24.92 8.16
C ASN A 498 28.09 -24.99 8.03
N ILE A 499 28.79 -24.38 8.99
CA ILE A 499 30.24 -24.38 9.10
C ILE A 499 30.65 -25.49 10.09
N TYR A 500 30.53 -26.75 9.65
CA TYR A 500 30.71 -27.93 10.53
C TYR A 500 32.10 -28.58 10.45
N LYS A 501 32.87 -28.36 9.37
CA LYS A 501 34.17 -29.02 9.16
C LYS A 501 35.31 -28.07 8.83
N GLY A 502 35.10 -26.76 9.01
CA GLY A 502 36.10 -25.75 8.74
C GLY A 502 37.39 -25.96 9.53
N PHE A 503 38.53 -25.89 8.84
CA PHE A 503 39.86 -25.92 9.46
C PHE A 503 40.37 -24.51 9.78
N ASN A 504 40.03 -23.52 8.95
CA ASN A 504 40.50 -22.14 9.09
C ASN A 504 39.38 -21.23 9.59
N LEU A 505 38.97 -21.41 10.85
CA LEU A 505 37.90 -20.60 11.43
C LEU A 505 38.24 -19.12 11.49
N GLY A 506 39.54 -18.78 11.49
CA GLY A 506 40.05 -17.42 11.44
C GLY A 506 39.59 -16.62 10.23
N ASP A 507 39.17 -17.25 9.13
CA ASP A 507 38.72 -16.52 7.95
C ASP A 507 37.34 -15.90 8.17
N TYR A 508 36.46 -16.55 8.96
CA TYR A 508 35.11 -16.05 9.24
C TYR A 508 35.14 -14.83 10.17
N LYS A 509 34.65 -13.68 9.69
CA LYS A 509 34.67 -12.38 10.38
C LYS A 509 33.29 -11.88 10.76
N THR A 510 32.34 -11.86 9.82
CA THR A 510 31.00 -11.32 10.08
C THR A 510 29.87 -12.24 9.59
N PHE A 511 28.79 -12.29 10.38
CA PHE A 511 27.53 -12.93 10.01
C PHE A 511 26.38 -11.95 10.24
N ASN A 512 25.82 -11.42 9.16
CA ASN A 512 24.73 -10.46 9.20
C ASN A 512 23.45 -11.14 8.71
N PHE A 513 22.42 -11.15 9.56
CA PHE A 513 21.12 -11.74 9.26
C PHE A 513 20.04 -10.74 9.65
N LYS A 514 19.63 -9.89 8.69
CA LYS A 514 18.83 -8.69 8.97
C LYS A 514 17.55 -8.64 8.15
N ASN A 515 16.43 -8.27 8.76
CA ASN A 515 15.18 -8.01 8.05
C ASN A 515 14.67 -9.20 7.18
N ASN A 516 14.88 -10.44 7.65
CA ASN A 516 14.50 -11.64 6.89
C ASN A 516 13.25 -12.31 7.45
N ILE A 517 12.54 -13.04 6.60
CA ILE A 517 11.46 -13.94 7.01
C ILE A 517 11.91 -15.38 6.77
N VAL A 518 11.98 -16.19 7.83
CA VAL A 518 12.28 -17.63 7.73
C VAL A 518 11.05 -18.40 8.14
N TYR A 519 10.47 -19.18 7.23
CA TYR A 519 9.14 -19.73 7.45
C TYR A 519 8.97 -21.15 6.93
N SER A 520 7.93 -21.82 7.44
CA SER A 520 7.39 -23.06 6.90
C SER A 520 5.91 -23.16 7.25
N GLN A 521 5.15 -23.89 6.43
CA GLN A 521 3.74 -24.15 6.70
C GLN A 521 3.52 -24.97 7.98
N THR A 522 4.47 -25.86 8.31
CA THR A 522 4.40 -26.71 9.51
C THR A 522 5.65 -26.51 10.37
N PRO A 523 5.55 -26.71 11.70
CA PRO A 523 6.72 -26.62 12.58
C PRO A 523 7.90 -27.49 12.12
N GLN A 524 9.04 -26.85 11.85
CA GLN A 524 10.29 -27.52 11.51
C GLN A 524 11.18 -27.61 12.74
N GLU A 525 11.37 -28.83 13.24
CA GLU A 525 12.20 -29.11 14.42
C GLU A 525 13.69 -29.07 14.09
N GLY A 526 14.50 -28.42 14.93
CA GLY A 526 15.96 -28.51 14.89
C GLY A 526 16.59 -27.57 13.87
N VAL A 527 15.91 -26.48 13.50
CA VAL A 527 16.41 -25.51 12.54
C VAL A 527 17.45 -24.61 13.21
N GLN A 528 18.63 -24.55 12.61
CA GLN A 528 19.71 -23.63 12.96
C GLN A 528 19.90 -22.66 11.79
N ILE A 529 20.03 -21.37 12.09
CA ILE A 529 20.35 -20.38 11.06
C ILE A 529 21.85 -20.42 10.79
N LEU A 530 22.64 -20.44 11.86
CA LEU A 530 24.08 -20.60 11.82
C LEU A 530 24.50 -21.77 12.69
N ASN A 531 25.22 -22.72 12.11
CA ASN A 531 25.96 -23.74 12.84
C ASN A 531 27.45 -23.57 12.57
N TRP A 532 28.15 -22.84 13.44
CA TRP A 532 29.60 -22.71 13.38
C TRP A 532 30.24 -23.57 14.46
N ALA A 533 30.62 -24.78 14.08
CA ALA A 533 31.20 -25.77 14.96
C ALA A 533 32.29 -26.51 14.21
N ALA A 534 33.56 -26.33 14.59
CA ALA A 534 34.63 -27.10 13.97
C ALA A 534 34.54 -28.55 14.47
N GLY A 535 33.92 -29.42 13.69
CA GLY A 535 33.93 -30.86 13.91
C GLY A 535 35.34 -31.49 13.79
N ASN A 536 36.39 -30.66 13.64
CA ASN A 536 37.81 -30.99 13.59
C ASN A 536 38.59 -30.02 14.50
N THR A 537 39.84 -30.34 14.86
CA THR A 537 40.74 -29.37 15.50
C THR A 537 41.05 -28.22 14.54
N PRO A 538 40.65 -26.97 14.83
CA PRO A 538 40.94 -25.82 13.98
C PRO A 538 42.44 -25.58 13.86
N GLN A 539 42.89 -25.08 12.70
CA GLN A 539 44.24 -24.60 12.46
C GLN A 539 44.41 -23.12 12.86
N SER A 540 43.31 -22.36 12.87
CA SER A 540 43.27 -20.98 13.32
C SER A 540 42.02 -20.72 14.16
N ASP A 541 42.16 -19.88 15.18
CA ASP A 541 41.04 -19.36 15.98
C ASP A 541 40.19 -18.40 15.14
N GLY A 542 38.87 -18.54 15.22
CA GLY A 542 37.91 -17.62 14.64
C GLY A 542 37.50 -16.50 15.58
N VAL A 543 37.16 -15.34 15.01
CA VAL A 543 36.62 -14.17 15.72
C VAL A 543 35.41 -13.62 14.97
N LEU A 544 34.31 -14.39 14.98
CA LEU A 544 33.07 -13.99 14.32
C LEU A 544 32.30 -12.98 15.16
N SER A 545 31.89 -11.89 14.52
CA SER A 545 30.88 -10.95 15.00
C SER A 545 29.56 -11.21 14.27
N ALA A 546 28.44 -11.18 14.97
CA ALA A 546 27.15 -11.46 14.35
C ALA A 546 26.04 -10.48 14.76
N GLU A 547 25.23 -10.10 13.78
CA GLU A 547 24.06 -9.23 13.96
C GLU A 547 22.81 -9.91 13.39
N ILE A 548 21.86 -10.23 14.27
CA ILE A 548 20.60 -10.90 13.96
C ILE A 548 19.48 -9.91 14.31
N LEU A 549 19.06 -9.12 13.34
CA LEU A 549 18.21 -7.95 13.58
C LEU A 549 16.91 -8.01 12.79
N ASN A 550 15.79 -7.69 13.43
CA ASN A 550 14.52 -7.48 12.72
C ASN A 550 14.07 -8.68 11.84
N ASN A 551 14.31 -9.92 12.26
CA ASN A 551 13.85 -11.08 11.51
C ASN A 551 12.53 -11.62 12.05
N THR A 552 11.74 -12.25 11.18
CA THR A 552 10.53 -12.99 11.55
C THR A 552 10.75 -14.48 11.26
N PHE A 553 10.73 -15.31 12.31
CA PHE A 553 10.81 -16.76 12.22
C PHE A 553 9.42 -17.34 12.45
N VAL A 554 8.85 -18.00 11.44
CA VAL A 554 7.52 -18.62 11.50
C VAL A 554 7.67 -20.13 11.46
N ASN A 555 7.14 -20.82 12.46
CA ASN A 555 7.19 -22.27 12.60
C ASN A 555 8.62 -22.87 12.65
N MET A 556 9.63 -22.06 12.94
CA MET A 556 11.00 -22.55 13.13
C MET A 556 11.22 -22.92 14.60
N VAL A 557 11.51 -24.18 14.86
CA VAL A 557 11.81 -24.68 16.21
C VAL A 557 13.29 -24.97 16.30
N GLY A 558 13.99 -24.31 17.23
CA GLY A 558 15.44 -24.49 17.38
C GLY A 558 15.84 -25.91 17.78
N SER A 559 15.10 -26.57 18.69
CA SER A 559 15.31 -27.93 19.28
C SER A 559 16.78 -28.30 19.61
N ASN A 560 17.66 -27.30 19.65
CA ASN A 560 19.07 -27.39 20.01
C ASN A 560 19.62 -25.97 20.20
N ILE A 561 19.72 -25.14 19.13
CA ILE A 561 20.23 -23.75 19.09
C ILE A 561 19.95 -23.11 17.71
N PHE A 562 19.43 -21.87 17.65
CA PHE A 562 19.35 -21.10 16.39
C PHE A 562 20.73 -20.65 15.87
N PHE A 563 21.59 -20.12 16.74
CA PHE A 563 22.92 -19.59 16.39
C PHE A 563 24.03 -20.24 17.22
N ARG A 564 24.74 -21.21 16.65
CA ARG A 564 25.86 -21.89 17.31
C ARG A 564 27.19 -21.29 16.87
N TYR A 565 28.04 -21.01 17.86
CA TYR A 565 29.37 -20.44 17.69
C TYR A 565 30.43 -21.38 18.26
N GLN A 566 31.56 -21.49 17.56
CA GLN A 566 32.76 -22.07 18.15
C GLN A 566 33.29 -21.12 19.24
N LYS A 567 33.59 -19.88 18.84
CA LYS A 567 34.15 -18.80 19.66
C LYS A 567 33.88 -17.47 18.94
N GLY A 568 33.46 -16.39 19.61
CA GLY A 568 33.11 -15.13 18.91
C GLY A 568 33.54 -13.86 19.66
N THR A 569 33.44 -12.73 18.97
CA THR A 569 33.76 -11.38 19.49
C THR A 569 32.52 -10.60 19.87
N SER A 570 31.44 -10.72 19.10
CA SER A 570 30.14 -10.12 19.45
C SER A 570 28.97 -10.91 18.90
N LEU A 571 27.84 -10.82 19.61
CA LEU A 571 26.55 -11.37 19.19
C LEU A 571 25.45 -10.39 19.59
N THR A 572 24.78 -9.82 18.59
CA THR A 572 23.58 -8.99 18.77
C THR A 572 22.38 -9.73 18.21
N ILE A 573 21.36 -9.97 19.04
CA ILE A 573 20.07 -10.53 18.63
C ILE A 573 19.00 -9.56 19.12
N SER A 574 18.38 -8.79 18.22
CA SER A 574 17.44 -7.75 18.62
C SER A 574 16.29 -7.55 17.64
N LYS A 575 15.12 -7.18 18.16
CA LYS A 575 13.89 -6.89 17.40
C LYS A 575 13.40 -8.02 16.53
N ASN A 576 13.73 -9.27 16.86
CA ASN A 576 13.25 -10.43 16.12
C ASN A 576 11.90 -10.92 16.67
N ILE A 577 11.10 -11.55 15.81
CA ILE A 577 9.88 -12.28 16.17
C ILE A 577 10.12 -13.77 15.91
N PHE A 578 9.86 -14.59 16.92
CA PHE A 578 9.82 -16.05 16.81
C PHE A 578 8.39 -16.50 17.09
N ASP A 579 7.64 -16.76 16.02
CA ASP A 579 6.27 -17.26 16.05
C ASP A 579 6.26 -18.75 15.70
N VAL A 580 5.75 -19.59 16.58
CA VAL A 580 5.71 -21.04 16.41
C VAL A 580 4.35 -21.56 16.86
N SER A 581 3.92 -22.70 16.30
CA SER A 581 2.71 -23.39 16.77
C SER A 581 2.76 -23.71 18.27
N PRO A 582 1.77 -23.27 19.09
CA PRO A 582 1.68 -23.53 20.54
C PRO A 582 1.83 -25.00 20.94
N GLU A 583 1.50 -25.91 20.04
CA GLU A 583 1.56 -27.37 20.25
C GLU A 583 2.99 -27.93 20.16
N ALA A 584 3.99 -27.15 19.73
CA ALA A 584 5.36 -27.63 19.63
C ALA A 584 5.99 -27.90 21.02
N GLU A 585 6.45 -29.13 21.21
CA GLU A 585 6.88 -29.68 22.51
C GLU A 585 8.40 -29.58 22.79
N PHE A 586 9.16 -28.90 21.93
CA PHE A 586 10.61 -28.76 22.08
C PHE A 586 10.99 -27.41 22.71
N GLY A 587 12.07 -27.40 23.48
CA GLY A 587 12.69 -26.15 23.94
C GLY A 587 13.49 -25.48 22.81
N SER A 588 13.59 -24.15 22.85
CA SER A 588 14.36 -23.37 21.88
C SER A 588 15.36 -22.45 22.57
N TYR A 589 16.53 -22.29 21.96
CA TYR A 589 17.65 -21.52 22.48
C TYR A 589 18.13 -20.54 21.41
N TYR A 590 18.35 -19.28 21.76
CA TYR A 590 18.92 -18.34 20.78
C TYR A 590 20.33 -18.77 20.38
N TYR A 591 21.23 -18.98 21.35
CA TYR A 591 22.63 -19.23 21.01
C TYR A 591 23.34 -20.27 21.87
N SER A 592 24.53 -20.67 21.42
CA SER A 592 25.52 -21.41 22.23
C SER A 592 26.93 -21.15 21.74
N PHE A 593 27.86 -20.96 22.68
CA PHE A 593 29.30 -20.95 22.44
C PHE A 593 29.91 -22.27 22.87
N LEU A 594 30.67 -22.92 21.99
CA LEU A 594 31.30 -24.22 22.27
C LEU A 594 32.60 -24.09 23.06
N GLU A 595 33.30 -22.96 22.94
CA GLU A 595 34.52 -22.65 23.68
C GLU A 595 34.38 -21.40 24.55
N SER A 596 35.18 -21.32 25.60
CA SER A 596 35.20 -20.16 26.49
C SER A 596 35.79 -18.93 25.78
N CYS A 597 35.04 -17.82 25.82
CA CYS A 597 35.50 -16.50 25.39
C CYS A 597 34.74 -15.38 26.13
N THR A 598 35.11 -14.13 25.87
CA THR A 598 34.46 -12.93 26.43
C THR A 598 33.90 -12.04 25.32
N PRO A 599 32.83 -12.48 24.63
CA PRO A 599 32.18 -11.68 23.59
C PRO A 599 31.36 -10.54 24.19
N GLN A 600 31.12 -9.50 23.39
CA GLN A 600 30.05 -8.53 23.66
C GLN A 600 28.71 -9.17 23.26
N ILE A 601 27.83 -9.44 24.22
CA ILE A 601 26.51 -10.05 23.96
C ILE A 601 25.43 -9.03 24.24
N ASP A 602 24.56 -8.80 23.26
CA ASP A 602 23.34 -8.02 23.39
C ASP A 602 22.15 -8.84 22.84
N VAL A 603 21.32 -9.35 23.74
CA VAL A 603 20.11 -10.10 23.39
C VAL A 603 18.92 -9.43 24.04
N THR A 604 18.33 -8.49 23.31
CA THR A 604 17.33 -7.53 23.82
C THR A 604 16.16 -7.41 22.86
N ASP A 605 14.98 -7.04 23.38
CA ASP A 605 13.82 -6.69 22.56
C ASP A 605 13.48 -7.75 21.49
N ASN A 606 13.39 -9.03 21.88
CA ASN A 606 12.93 -10.09 20.99
C ASN A 606 11.60 -10.64 21.48
N ILE A 607 10.73 -11.00 20.55
CA ILE A 607 9.40 -11.57 20.80
C ILE A 607 9.45 -13.06 20.54
N VAL A 608 8.99 -13.86 21.50
CA VAL A 608 8.82 -15.31 21.35
C VAL A 608 7.39 -15.70 21.67
N TYR A 609 6.77 -16.52 20.83
CA TYR A 609 5.40 -17.00 21.00
C TYR A 609 5.29 -18.50 20.72
N GLY A 610 4.24 -19.12 21.29
CA GLY A 610 3.72 -20.41 20.85
C GLY A 610 4.66 -21.62 20.94
N LEU A 611 5.39 -21.80 22.04
CA LEU A 611 5.92 -23.12 22.41
C LEU A 611 5.25 -23.61 23.69
N THR A 612 5.07 -24.92 23.84
CA THR A 612 4.66 -25.49 25.13
C THR A 612 5.82 -25.48 26.13
N LYS A 613 7.06 -25.72 25.67
CA LYS A 613 8.29 -25.63 26.50
C LYS A 613 8.82 -24.20 26.61
N ASN A 614 9.88 -24.03 27.40
CA ASN A 614 10.53 -22.73 27.61
C ASN A 614 11.38 -22.32 26.40
N TRP A 615 11.43 -21.01 26.18
CA TRP A 615 12.45 -20.35 25.40
C TRP A 615 13.59 -19.92 26.31
N ASN A 616 14.82 -20.10 25.85
CA ASN A 616 16.02 -19.79 26.63
C ASN A 616 17.01 -18.93 25.83
N TYR A 617 17.77 -18.08 26.54
CA TYR A 617 18.79 -17.25 25.91
C TYR A 617 19.92 -18.11 25.34
N TYR A 618 20.48 -19.00 26.16
CA TYR A 618 21.60 -19.87 25.79
C TYR A 618 21.34 -21.33 26.10
N HIS A 619 21.92 -22.21 25.30
CA HIS A 619 21.91 -23.65 25.57
C HIS A 619 22.69 -23.99 26.86
N THR A 620 22.27 -25.04 27.56
CA THR A 620 22.84 -25.44 28.87
C THR A 620 24.34 -25.76 28.81
N GLY A 621 24.79 -26.32 27.68
CA GLY A 621 26.19 -26.62 27.40
C GLY A 621 27.04 -25.44 26.89
N SER A 622 26.45 -24.25 26.74
CA SER A 622 27.19 -23.07 26.29
C SER A 622 28.29 -22.69 27.29
N GLN A 623 29.49 -22.37 26.80
CA GLN A 623 30.60 -21.88 27.61
C GLN A 623 30.49 -20.38 27.94
N VAL A 624 29.67 -19.65 27.19
CA VAL A 624 29.30 -18.26 27.47
C VAL A 624 27.82 -18.21 27.84
N LYS A 625 27.50 -17.62 28.99
CA LYS A 625 26.16 -17.70 29.60
C LYS A 625 25.67 -16.32 30.03
N GLU A 626 25.07 -15.58 29.09
CA GLU A 626 24.48 -14.26 29.33
C GLU A 626 23.00 -14.20 28.90
N PRO A 627 22.09 -13.65 29.73
CA PRO A 627 22.36 -13.01 31.01
C PRO A 627 22.61 -14.02 32.15
N ALA A 628 23.44 -13.64 33.11
CA ALA A 628 23.71 -14.46 34.30
C ALA A 628 22.50 -14.61 35.26
N SER A 629 21.54 -13.68 35.20
CA SER A 629 20.41 -13.61 36.15
C SER A 629 19.33 -14.67 35.93
N SER A 630 19.00 -14.99 34.67
CA SER A 630 18.01 -15.99 34.30
C SER A 630 18.24 -16.44 32.85
N ASN A 631 18.18 -17.74 32.60
CA ASN A 631 18.25 -18.24 31.23
C ASN A 631 16.87 -18.32 30.54
N ASN A 632 15.76 -18.02 31.21
CA ASN A 632 14.42 -18.12 30.60
C ASN A 632 13.97 -16.80 29.96
N ILE A 633 13.34 -16.90 28.79
CA ILE A 633 12.74 -15.77 28.08
C ILE A 633 11.25 -15.74 28.36
N THR A 634 10.71 -14.56 28.67
CA THR A 634 9.27 -14.34 28.83
C THR A 634 8.58 -14.41 27.48
N LYS A 635 7.54 -15.24 27.37
CA LYS A 635 6.73 -15.36 26.14
C LYS A 635 5.82 -14.15 25.98
N HIS A 636 5.63 -13.74 24.74
CA HIS A 636 4.58 -12.79 24.38
C HIS A 636 3.21 -13.42 24.60
N ALA A 637 2.25 -12.63 25.07
CA ALA A 637 0.96 -13.14 25.53
C ALA A 637 -0.01 -13.48 24.38
N THR A 638 0.12 -12.77 23.27
CA THR A 638 -0.74 -12.85 22.08
C THR A 638 0.06 -13.30 20.88
N ALA A 639 -0.63 -13.84 19.86
CA ALA A 639 0.01 -14.19 18.61
C ALA A 639 0.55 -12.91 17.93
N PRO A 640 1.83 -12.86 17.55
CA PRO A 640 2.43 -11.67 16.94
C PRO A 640 2.07 -11.49 15.45
N ILE A 641 1.47 -12.51 14.82
CA ILE A 641 1.03 -12.50 13.42
C ILE A 641 -0.50 -12.67 13.37
N THR A 642 -1.17 -11.85 12.57
CA THR A 642 -2.65 -11.84 12.41
C THR A 642 -3.11 -12.51 11.13
N GLN A 643 -2.28 -12.55 10.10
CA GLN A 643 -2.56 -13.20 8.82
C GLN A 643 -1.32 -13.95 8.33
N TYR A 644 -1.53 -15.20 7.90
CA TYR A 644 -0.49 -16.09 7.41
C TYR A 644 -0.74 -16.42 5.94
N ASP A 645 0.17 -16.02 5.05
CA ASP A 645 0.24 -16.48 3.67
C ASP A 645 1.54 -17.26 3.47
N TYR A 646 1.48 -18.56 3.79
CA TYR A 646 2.62 -19.46 3.62
C TYR A 646 3.00 -19.70 2.16
N VAL A 647 2.10 -19.46 1.20
CA VAL A 647 2.38 -19.70 -0.22
C VAL A 647 3.33 -18.64 -0.75
N ASN A 648 3.10 -17.39 -0.35
CA ASN A 648 3.92 -16.27 -0.79
C ASN A 648 4.98 -15.87 0.26
N GLY A 649 4.93 -16.44 1.47
CA GLY A 649 5.80 -16.06 2.57
C GLY A 649 5.50 -14.65 3.11
N ILE A 650 4.23 -14.25 3.06
CA ILE A 650 3.76 -12.93 3.49
C ILE A 650 3.04 -13.10 4.83
N PHE A 651 3.42 -12.28 5.82
CA PHE A 651 2.89 -12.37 7.18
C PHE A 651 2.54 -10.98 7.69
N THR A 652 1.29 -10.78 8.08
CA THR A 652 0.84 -9.49 8.63
C THR A 652 1.06 -9.48 10.14
N LEU A 653 1.90 -8.55 10.61
CA LEU A 653 2.20 -8.40 12.03
C LEU A 653 1.05 -7.74 12.80
N ALA A 654 0.88 -8.13 14.06
CA ALA A 654 -0.06 -7.50 14.97
C ALA A 654 0.41 -6.07 15.37
N SER A 655 -0.54 -5.19 15.69
CA SER A 655 -0.23 -3.78 15.98
C SER A 655 0.54 -3.58 17.29
N ASP A 656 0.41 -4.49 18.25
CA ASP A 656 1.12 -4.48 19.54
C ASP A 656 2.59 -4.85 19.41
N VAL A 657 3.01 -5.43 18.28
CA VAL A 657 4.40 -5.79 17.98
C VAL A 657 5.04 -4.87 16.92
N ALA A 658 4.46 -3.69 16.68
CA ALA A 658 4.99 -2.72 15.74
C ALA A 658 6.46 -2.36 16.05
N GLY A 659 7.31 -2.40 15.01
CA GLY A 659 8.76 -2.14 15.12
C GLY A 659 9.62 -3.38 15.39
N TYR A 660 9.01 -4.56 15.53
CA TYR A 660 9.68 -5.86 15.61
C TYR A 660 9.47 -6.64 14.31
N GLY A 661 10.30 -7.65 14.09
CA GLY A 661 10.24 -8.52 12.93
C GLY A 661 10.68 -7.84 11.64
N ALA A 662 10.54 -8.58 10.55
CA ALA A 662 10.85 -8.13 9.21
C ALA A 662 9.78 -7.20 8.67
N THR A 663 10.19 -6.23 7.85
CA THR A 663 9.32 -5.25 7.20
C THR A 663 9.21 -5.45 5.69
N ILE A 664 9.67 -6.60 5.18
CA ILE A 664 9.57 -6.94 3.77
C ILE A 664 8.17 -7.45 3.44
N GLU A 665 7.62 -6.98 2.32
CA GLU A 665 6.29 -7.37 1.79
C GLU A 665 6.36 -8.58 0.84
#